data_AF-A0ABD2C2Z4-F1
#
_entry.id   AF-A0ABD2C2Z4-F1
#
_cell.length_a   1.000
_cell.length_b   1.000
_cell.length_c   1.000
_cell.angle_alpha   90.00
_cell.angle_beta   90.00
_cell.angle_gamma   90.00
#
_symmetry.space_group_name_H-M   'P 1'
#
loop_
_entity.id
_entity.type
_entity.pdbx_description
1 polymer ?
#
loop_
_entity_poly.entity_id
_entity_poly.type
_entity_poly.pdbx_seq_one_letter_code
_entity_poly.pdbx_strand_id
1 'polypeptide(L)'
;MELRISILLLALLRLSSTLESTKEEGDAEEEDDENYPVDDYGDDYDDYETATISSDTDFIAGGPLPIFLVEPVRSFVVKGKPATLHCRAAHALEVYFRCNGERAPHSQQQDFVDPRTGTRVVEVELNVTRNEVEEYFGSKKFKCECVAWSGSGQIKGQSATVEVAYLKKHFLSPPYSLSVEAGRNAELRCTPPLGVPPPKVYWLRNGLPFETISNSALTSDTSPNEVSPASFVQTAEGYLRLGESELRHQGNYSCVAENLAARRVSEPAVLTIYVNGGWSSWSGWSECSTRCGRGVQKRTRTCTNPAAINDGQACPGPATQRFECNPSCPAVDGRWSSWSSWSACGPDCSRVRRRSCNDPPPSDSGRPCQGKDVIVESCTTDRCNAPLIIVSSFTFLHAALGHDGPRVFKEATRAVDHRNILALWITLSLAAIILALTTIFMVRLMRRKERIEALYSVARLDFRRPVDLAKSVVSKTDRTALTVDKRLEHVIDESNASRLPRSCSEHHYDVPQLSLPSTTRASPSSSVTRSSCRNSQRGRGLSDNEEVRSSRSTCQVNSESTNEDENEQEDDDRPDEEERSSIDDERSTGFVVRANVDEQGALLVVPEVSVSMSIPEGAVPRGRRHSLHLAVLGEDSLRPKLPPGLTLLSAVIACGPSNVDILKPVILQFEHCAELRTGNWELSLWSTDIDLETRSTNSSNSSTNTSLSPSSTVWRKILTLGGEPTNLPGQPFAQLDHAGVFLVTETPCAYAVAGENSMVAPGLAVKRLCVAVFVSRERDRVRCHILEDTKATLKLVAEREHRLGGTHIDHSTLGFRASGTSLRVDLEDRESGFAERQEVPYRRIWSSSRSSICLSFRIEKIVGDIRLSFEFRACQRGFEDQGLLLRIDLDLAKRGNILAKKTNGKVESSIILRGKNSTRSTESVVSRPFRFSKTLRKQLCQCLDPPSARGNDWRMLAQRLQVDRYVDYFATKASPTEHILDLWEARHREATALADLLNHLRLMGRVDAASVLESRLGPWI
;
A
#
# COMPACT_ATOMS: atom_id res chain seq x y z
N MET A 1 -38.11 17.02 22.14
CA MET A 1 -37.70 17.55 20.82
C MET A 1 -38.39 16.82 19.67
N GLU A 2 -38.56 15.50 19.73
CA GLU A 2 -39.09 14.65 18.65
C GLU A 2 -40.37 15.18 17.96
N LEU A 3 -41.35 15.70 18.71
CA LEU A 3 -42.58 16.24 18.11
C LEU A 3 -42.37 17.42 17.12
N ARG A 4 -41.24 18.14 17.19
CA ARG A 4 -40.88 19.16 16.19
C ARG A 4 -40.19 18.58 14.94
N ILE A 5 -39.57 17.41 15.06
CA ILE A 5 -38.90 16.73 13.93
C ILE A 5 -39.96 16.12 12.99
N SER A 6 -41.02 15.51 13.53
CA SER A 6 -42.13 14.97 12.72
C SER A 6 -42.86 16.04 11.89
N ILE A 7 -43.00 17.26 12.43
CA ILE A 7 -43.66 18.37 11.71
C ILE A 7 -42.78 18.87 10.55
N LEU A 8 -41.46 18.90 10.72
CA LEU A 8 -40.51 19.29 9.66
C LEU A 8 -40.45 18.26 8.52
N LEU A 9 -40.50 16.96 8.83
CA LEU A 9 -40.59 15.89 7.83
C LEU A 9 -41.91 15.94 7.04
N LEU A 10 -43.04 16.25 7.69
CA LEU A 10 -44.33 16.41 7.01
C LEU A 10 -44.43 17.69 6.16
N ALA A 11 -43.63 18.72 6.46
CA ALA A 11 -43.53 19.92 5.62
C ALA A 11 -42.73 19.64 4.33
N LEU A 12 -41.60 18.93 4.42
CA LEU A 12 -40.76 18.59 3.27
C LEU A 12 -41.48 17.64 2.28
N LEU A 13 -42.26 16.68 2.79
CA LEU A 13 -43.05 15.75 1.97
C LEU A 13 -44.27 16.39 1.26
N ARG A 14 -44.51 17.69 1.43
CA ARG A 14 -45.55 18.45 0.69
C ARG A 14 -45.01 19.43 -0.35
N LEU A 15 -43.69 19.51 -0.55
CA LEU A 15 -43.07 20.42 -1.53
C LEU A 15 -42.62 19.73 -2.83
N SER A 16 -42.80 18.41 -2.97
CA SER A 16 -42.39 17.65 -4.17
C SER A 16 -43.57 17.07 -4.97
N SER A 17 -44.79 17.61 -4.83
CA SER A 17 -46.00 17.04 -5.45
C SER A 17 -46.92 18.07 -6.14
N THR A 18 -46.44 19.28 -6.42
CA THR A 18 -47.19 20.32 -7.15
C THR A 18 -46.26 21.19 -7.99
N LEU A 19 -45.85 20.69 -9.17
CA LEU A 19 -45.58 21.50 -10.37
C LEU A 19 -45.33 20.55 -11.56
N GLU A 20 -46.41 20.29 -12.31
CA GLU A 20 -46.43 19.59 -13.58
C GLU A 20 -47.43 20.35 -14.49
N SER A 21 -47.18 20.35 -15.80
CA SER A 21 -47.96 21.05 -16.85
C SER A 21 -47.96 22.59 -16.85
N THR A 22 -47.19 23.16 -17.79
CA THR A 22 -47.73 23.90 -18.96
C THR A 22 -46.83 23.66 -20.19
N LYS A 23 -47.31 23.95 -21.40
CA LYS A 23 -46.72 23.57 -22.70
C LYS A 23 -46.78 24.74 -23.70
N GLU A 24 -45.69 24.95 -24.45
CA GLU A 24 -45.58 25.47 -25.84
C GLU A 24 -44.06 25.54 -26.15
N GLU A 25 -43.47 24.90 -27.17
CA GLU A 25 -43.58 25.05 -28.66
C GLU A 25 -42.99 26.37 -29.19
N GLY A 26 -42.02 26.29 -30.12
CA GLY A 26 -41.31 27.45 -30.69
C GLY A 26 -39.89 27.18 -31.22
N ASP A 27 -39.76 26.27 -32.20
CA ASP A 27 -38.77 26.21 -33.32
C ASP A 27 -37.25 26.38 -33.07
N ALA A 28 -36.47 26.27 -34.14
CA ALA A 28 -34.99 26.19 -34.14
C ALA A 28 -34.38 26.97 -35.31
N GLU A 29 -33.12 27.41 -35.14
CA GLU A 29 -32.25 27.97 -36.19
C GLU A 29 -30.78 27.57 -35.89
N GLU A 30 -29.97 27.46 -36.94
CA GLU A 30 -28.55 27.06 -36.91
C GLU A 30 -27.64 28.24 -37.27
N GLU A 31 -26.42 28.30 -36.73
CA GLU A 31 -25.28 29.14 -37.16
C GLU A 31 -24.03 28.72 -36.34
N ASP A 32 -22.79 28.68 -36.83
CA ASP A 32 -22.30 28.37 -38.19
C ASP A 32 -20.80 27.96 -38.10
N ASP A 33 -20.27 27.20 -39.08
CA ASP A 33 -18.88 26.68 -39.07
C ASP A 33 -18.25 26.80 -40.48
N GLU A 34 -17.33 27.76 -40.68
CA GLU A 34 -16.83 28.13 -42.03
C GLU A 34 -15.37 28.63 -42.07
N ASN A 35 -14.62 28.19 -43.10
CA ASN A 35 -13.81 29.03 -44.03
C ASN A 35 -12.77 28.20 -44.84
N TYR A 36 -13.23 27.52 -45.91
CA TYR A 36 -12.63 27.42 -47.27
C TYR A 36 -11.15 26.95 -47.52
N PRO A 37 -10.71 26.60 -48.78
CA PRO A 37 -11.21 27.10 -50.08
C PRO A 37 -11.39 26.13 -51.30
N VAL A 38 -12.41 26.44 -52.12
CA VAL A 38 -12.39 26.61 -53.60
C VAL A 38 -12.08 25.39 -54.51
N ASP A 39 -12.82 25.08 -55.58
CA ASP A 39 -14.15 25.51 -56.10
C ASP A 39 -14.66 24.57 -57.22
N ASP A 40 -15.92 24.79 -57.64
CA ASP A 40 -16.54 24.52 -58.95
C ASP A 40 -17.03 23.09 -59.32
N TYR A 41 -18.35 22.93 -59.27
CA TYR A 41 -19.17 22.04 -60.10
C TYR A 41 -20.55 22.72 -60.29
N GLY A 42 -21.06 22.78 -61.53
CA GLY A 42 -22.37 23.37 -61.82
C GLY A 42 -23.54 22.37 -61.79
N ASP A 43 -24.52 22.67 -60.93
CA ASP A 43 -25.99 22.48 -61.00
C ASP A 43 -26.62 21.43 -61.95
N ASP A 44 -27.59 20.66 -61.42
CA ASP A 44 -29.02 21.03 -61.53
C ASP A 44 -29.88 20.36 -60.41
N TYR A 45 -31.15 20.75 -60.28
CA TYR A 45 -31.98 20.66 -59.05
C TYR A 45 -33.10 19.57 -59.00
N ASP A 46 -33.68 19.45 -57.80
CA ASP A 46 -35.05 19.03 -57.41
C ASP A 46 -35.56 17.55 -57.42
N ASP A 47 -35.66 17.04 -56.18
CA ASP A 47 -36.91 16.71 -55.43
C ASP A 47 -37.71 15.39 -55.66
N TYR A 48 -38.54 15.06 -54.66
CA TYR A 48 -39.19 13.77 -54.41
C TYR A 48 -40.72 13.83 -54.49
N GLU A 49 -41.38 12.77 -55.01
CA GLU A 49 -42.65 12.34 -54.40
C GLU A 49 -42.96 10.83 -54.58
N THR A 50 -44.12 10.40 -54.06
CA THR A 50 -44.39 9.01 -53.68
C THR A 50 -45.05 8.18 -54.79
N ALA A 51 -44.83 6.86 -54.78
CA ALA A 51 -45.19 5.95 -55.87
C ALA A 51 -46.71 5.76 -56.13
N THR A 52 -47.07 5.57 -57.41
CA THR A 52 -48.32 4.94 -57.88
C THR A 52 -48.02 4.18 -59.20
N ILE A 53 -48.78 3.13 -59.53
CA ILE A 53 -48.51 2.23 -60.68
C ILE A 53 -49.67 2.28 -61.71
N SER A 54 -49.39 2.70 -62.96
CA SER A 54 -50.06 2.18 -64.17
C SER A 54 -49.44 2.65 -65.49
N SER A 55 -49.35 1.72 -66.46
CA SER A 55 -49.34 1.88 -67.94
C SER A 55 -48.29 2.76 -68.66
N ASP A 56 -47.56 2.12 -69.58
CA ASP A 56 -47.41 2.42 -71.03
C ASP A 56 -47.24 3.89 -71.49
N THR A 57 -46.20 4.32 -72.24
CA THR A 57 -44.95 3.69 -72.75
C THR A 57 -43.78 4.71 -72.63
N ASP A 58 -42.49 4.32 -72.59
CA ASP A 58 -41.71 4.01 -73.79
C ASP A 58 -40.47 3.11 -73.53
N PHE A 59 -40.19 2.23 -74.48
CA PHE A 59 -38.98 1.41 -74.53
C PHE A 59 -37.86 2.11 -75.32
N ILE A 60 -36.77 2.54 -74.68
CA ILE A 60 -35.39 2.35 -75.19
C ILE A 60 -34.41 2.12 -74.01
N ALA A 61 -33.69 0.99 -74.06
CA ALA A 61 -32.41 0.73 -73.38
C ALA A 61 -32.30 0.80 -71.84
N GLY A 62 -33.26 0.29 -71.08
CA GLY A 62 -33.04 -0.05 -69.66
C GLY A 62 -34.24 -0.72 -68.99
N GLY A 63 -34.00 -1.79 -68.23
CA GLY A 63 -34.96 -2.25 -67.21
C GLY A 63 -34.76 -1.48 -65.89
N PRO A 64 -35.48 -1.83 -64.81
CA PRO A 64 -35.13 -1.35 -63.48
C PRO A 64 -33.69 -1.76 -63.10
N LEU A 65 -33.02 -0.94 -62.28
CA LEU A 65 -31.80 -1.34 -61.60
C LEU A 65 -32.10 -2.53 -60.66
N PRO A 66 -31.09 -3.37 -60.34
CA PRO A 66 -31.28 -4.41 -59.34
C PRO A 66 -31.63 -3.82 -57.97
N ILE A 67 -32.32 -4.58 -57.12
CA ILE A 67 -32.67 -4.18 -55.75
C ILE A 67 -32.30 -5.33 -54.80
N PHE A 68 -31.51 -5.07 -53.76
CA PHE A 68 -31.18 -6.11 -52.77
C PHE A 68 -32.40 -6.46 -51.91
N LEU A 69 -32.72 -7.76 -51.84
CA LEU A 69 -33.72 -8.32 -50.94
C LEU A 69 -33.08 -8.91 -49.67
N VAL A 70 -31.82 -9.33 -49.77
CA VAL A 70 -31.00 -9.81 -48.66
C VAL A 70 -29.57 -9.32 -48.90
N GLU A 71 -29.05 -8.53 -47.98
CA GLU A 71 -27.65 -8.11 -47.98
C GLU A 71 -26.79 -9.04 -47.10
N PRO A 72 -25.49 -9.19 -47.39
CA PRO A 72 -24.63 -10.06 -46.61
C PRO A 72 -24.31 -9.43 -45.24
N VAL A 73 -24.51 -10.21 -44.18
CA VAL A 73 -24.20 -9.81 -42.80
C VAL A 73 -22.82 -10.30 -42.36
N ARG A 74 -22.26 -9.68 -41.31
CA ARG A 74 -20.99 -10.10 -40.69
C ARG A 74 -21.06 -11.56 -40.24
N SER A 75 -20.15 -12.39 -40.76
CA SER A 75 -20.16 -13.85 -40.60
C SER A 75 -18.84 -14.35 -40.02
N PHE A 76 -18.82 -15.57 -39.49
CA PHE A 76 -17.67 -16.07 -38.73
C PHE A 76 -17.29 -17.52 -39.10
N VAL A 77 -16.00 -17.75 -39.35
CA VAL A 77 -15.48 -19.09 -39.67
C VAL A 77 -15.23 -19.86 -38.37
N VAL A 78 -15.98 -20.94 -38.15
CA VAL A 78 -15.87 -21.79 -36.95
C VAL A 78 -14.98 -22.99 -37.25
N LYS A 79 -14.34 -23.60 -36.24
CA LYS A 79 -13.43 -24.75 -36.47
C LYS A 79 -14.18 -25.92 -37.13
N GLY A 80 -13.90 -26.15 -38.41
CA GLY A 80 -14.50 -27.22 -39.21
C GLY A 80 -15.74 -26.82 -40.01
N LYS A 81 -16.14 -25.53 -40.04
CA LYS A 81 -17.23 -25.03 -40.89
C LYS A 81 -16.86 -23.67 -41.51
N PRO A 82 -16.98 -23.49 -42.85
CA PRO A 82 -16.81 -22.18 -43.48
C PRO A 82 -17.86 -21.16 -42.98
N ALA A 83 -17.56 -19.88 -43.17
CA ALA A 83 -18.53 -18.81 -43.01
C ALA A 83 -19.38 -18.75 -44.29
N THR A 84 -20.70 -18.93 -44.16
CA THR A 84 -21.62 -18.69 -45.27
C THR A 84 -21.92 -17.18 -45.34
N LEU A 85 -21.97 -16.65 -46.56
CA LEU A 85 -22.51 -15.33 -46.88
C LEU A 85 -23.63 -15.54 -47.91
N HIS A 86 -24.80 -14.99 -47.64
CA HIS A 86 -25.95 -15.04 -48.54
C HIS A 86 -26.26 -13.63 -49.05
N CYS A 87 -26.65 -13.51 -50.31
CA CYS A 87 -27.11 -12.28 -50.91
C CYS A 87 -28.24 -12.58 -51.90
N ARG A 88 -29.26 -11.71 -51.97
CA ARG A 88 -30.34 -11.79 -52.96
C ARG A 88 -30.60 -10.44 -53.58
N ALA A 89 -30.82 -10.41 -54.89
CA ALA A 89 -31.32 -9.22 -55.58
C ALA A 89 -32.47 -9.54 -56.55
N ALA A 90 -33.52 -8.73 -56.52
CA ALA A 90 -34.54 -8.65 -57.56
C ALA A 90 -34.02 -7.85 -58.76
N HIS A 91 -34.59 -8.11 -59.94
CA HIS A 91 -34.28 -7.43 -61.21
C HIS A 91 -32.81 -7.54 -61.68
N ALA A 92 -32.00 -8.37 -61.03
CA ALA A 92 -30.64 -8.67 -61.45
C ALA A 92 -30.60 -9.66 -62.63
N LEU A 93 -29.63 -9.49 -63.52
CA LEU A 93 -29.17 -10.48 -64.49
C LEU A 93 -28.06 -11.35 -63.89
N GLU A 94 -27.12 -10.73 -63.19
CA GLU A 94 -26.03 -11.41 -62.47
C GLU A 94 -25.92 -10.85 -61.05
N VAL A 95 -25.59 -11.70 -60.07
CA VAL A 95 -25.18 -11.29 -58.73
C VAL A 95 -23.89 -12.02 -58.40
N TYR A 96 -22.94 -11.36 -57.74
CA TYR A 96 -21.70 -12.00 -57.29
C TYR A 96 -21.13 -11.31 -56.05
N PHE A 97 -20.29 -12.04 -55.33
CA PHE A 97 -19.51 -11.49 -54.22
C PHE A 97 -18.18 -10.91 -54.70
N ARG A 98 -17.81 -9.76 -54.14
CA ARG A 98 -16.52 -9.11 -54.34
C ARG A 98 -15.79 -9.01 -53.01
N CYS A 99 -14.81 -9.87 -52.79
CA CYS A 99 -14.06 -9.95 -51.53
C CYS A 99 -12.73 -9.19 -51.65
N ASN A 100 -12.49 -8.26 -50.72
CA ASN A 100 -11.30 -7.39 -50.66
C ASN A 100 -10.99 -6.55 -51.91
N GLY A 101 -11.87 -6.56 -52.92
CA GLY A 101 -11.72 -5.87 -54.20
C GLY A 101 -11.91 -6.79 -55.41
N GLU A 102 -11.64 -8.08 -55.26
CA GLU A 102 -11.67 -9.08 -56.33
C GLU A 102 -12.98 -9.89 -56.35
N ARG A 103 -13.38 -10.42 -57.51
CA ARG A 103 -14.61 -11.23 -57.65
C ARG A 103 -14.36 -12.65 -57.14
N ALA A 104 -15.19 -13.11 -56.20
CA ALA A 104 -15.04 -14.43 -55.59
C ALA A 104 -15.41 -15.56 -56.57
N PRO A 105 -14.49 -16.46 -56.95
CA PRO A 105 -14.71 -17.45 -58.01
C PRO A 105 -15.58 -18.64 -57.59
N HIS A 106 -15.86 -18.81 -56.30
CA HIS A 106 -16.61 -19.93 -55.73
C HIS A 106 -18.00 -19.53 -55.22
N SER A 107 -18.53 -18.40 -55.69
CA SER A 107 -19.91 -17.99 -55.44
C SER A 107 -20.89 -18.87 -56.23
N GLN A 108 -21.83 -19.52 -55.54
CA GLN A 108 -22.87 -20.36 -56.14
C GLN A 108 -24.13 -19.53 -56.37
N GLN A 109 -24.51 -19.31 -57.62
CA GLN A 109 -25.72 -18.58 -58.01
C GLN A 109 -26.90 -19.54 -58.22
N GLN A 110 -28.08 -19.14 -57.76
CA GLN A 110 -29.36 -19.77 -58.05
C GLN A 110 -30.35 -18.70 -58.54
N ASP A 111 -31.00 -18.98 -59.67
CA ASP A 111 -31.97 -18.09 -60.28
C ASP A 111 -33.40 -18.55 -59.97
N PHE A 112 -34.22 -17.62 -59.51
CA PHE A 112 -35.65 -17.82 -59.30
C PHE A 112 -36.43 -16.79 -60.11
N VAL A 113 -37.64 -17.14 -60.53
CA VAL A 113 -38.62 -16.17 -61.05
C VAL A 113 -39.84 -16.31 -60.16
N ASP A 114 -40.26 -15.22 -59.52
CA ASP A 114 -41.47 -15.23 -58.70
C ASP A 114 -42.70 -15.50 -59.59
N PRO A 115 -43.43 -16.62 -59.39
CA PRO A 115 -44.59 -16.97 -60.23
C PRO A 115 -45.75 -15.97 -60.15
N ARG A 116 -45.76 -15.04 -59.18
CA ARG A 116 -46.81 -14.02 -59.00
C ARG A 116 -46.50 -12.69 -59.67
N THR A 117 -45.24 -12.25 -59.64
CA THR A 117 -44.83 -10.95 -60.19
C THR A 117 -44.07 -11.05 -61.52
N GLY A 118 -43.60 -12.25 -61.89
CA GLY A 118 -42.70 -12.44 -63.04
C GLY A 118 -41.28 -11.91 -62.81
N THR A 119 -40.98 -11.37 -61.62
CA THR A 119 -39.67 -10.78 -61.31
C THR A 119 -38.62 -11.87 -61.14
N ARG A 120 -37.52 -11.77 -61.90
CA ARG A 120 -36.31 -12.59 -61.68
C ARG A 120 -35.60 -12.11 -60.40
N VAL A 121 -35.35 -13.05 -59.51
CA VAL A 121 -34.60 -12.89 -58.27
C VAL A 121 -33.39 -13.83 -58.34
N VAL A 122 -32.21 -13.29 -58.08
CA VAL A 122 -30.97 -14.04 -58.06
C VAL A 122 -30.50 -14.16 -56.62
N GLU A 123 -30.31 -15.39 -56.14
CA GLU A 123 -29.69 -15.68 -54.85
C GLU A 123 -28.25 -16.18 -55.06
N VAL A 124 -27.33 -15.76 -54.20
CA VAL A 124 -25.93 -16.19 -54.25
C VAL A 124 -25.47 -16.55 -52.85
N GLU A 125 -24.84 -17.72 -52.75
CA GLU A 125 -24.10 -18.15 -51.56
C GLU A 125 -22.59 -18.12 -51.83
N LEU A 126 -21.81 -17.56 -50.92
CA LEU A 126 -20.35 -17.73 -50.88
C LEU A 126 -19.95 -18.40 -49.56
N ASN A 127 -19.18 -19.48 -49.68
CA ASN A 127 -18.60 -20.20 -48.55
C ASN A 127 -17.14 -19.80 -48.36
N VAL A 128 -16.88 -18.88 -47.43
CA VAL A 128 -15.53 -18.41 -47.12
C VAL A 128 -14.87 -19.36 -46.11
N THR A 129 -13.76 -19.98 -46.52
CA THR A 129 -13.01 -20.94 -45.71
C THR A 129 -12.10 -20.26 -44.70
N ARG A 130 -11.47 -21.06 -43.83
CA ARG A 130 -10.50 -20.55 -42.84
C ARG A 130 -9.22 -20.03 -43.53
N ASN A 131 -8.73 -20.76 -44.52
CA ASN A 131 -7.53 -20.45 -45.28
C ASN A 131 -7.61 -19.07 -45.94
N GLU A 132 -8.70 -18.79 -46.66
CA GLU A 132 -8.90 -17.50 -47.35
C GLU A 132 -8.85 -16.30 -46.39
N VAL A 133 -9.23 -16.47 -45.12
CA VAL A 133 -9.19 -15.42 -44.10
C VAL A 133 -7.82 -15.34 -43.39
N GLU A 134 -7.12 -16.47 -43.20
CA GLU A 134 -5.81 -16.51 -42.53
C GLU A 134 -4.61 -16.25 -43.48
N GLU A 135 -4.78 -16.48 -44.78
CA GLU A 135 -3.80 -16.17 -45.85
C GLU A 135 -3.95 -14.73 -46.38
N TYR A 136 -4.97 -13.98 -45.94
CA TYR A 136 -5.17 -12.58 -46.34
C TYR A 136 -4.34 -11.60 -45.48
N PHE A 137 -3.13 -11.29 -45.94
CA PHE A 137 -2.19 -10.35 -45.31
C PHE A 137 -2.54 -8.86 -45.50
N GLY A 138 -3.81 -8.51 -45.66
CA GLY A 138 -4.26 -7.12 -45.86
C GLY A 138 -4.20 -6.27 -44.59
N SER A 139 -4.06 -4.95 -44.76
CA SER A 139 -4.08 -3.97 -43.64
C SER A 139 -5.47 -3.68 -43.08
N LYS A 140 -6.53 -4.25 -43.68
CA LYS A 140 -7.94 -4.15 -43.27
C LYS A 140 -8.47 -5.56 -43.02
N LYS A 141 -9.60 -5.69 -42.31
CA LYS A 141 -10.25 -7.01 -42.12
C LYS A 141 -10.75 -7.56 -43.46
N PHE A 142 -10.74 -8.88 -43.60
CA PHE A 142 -11.34 -9.58 -44.74
C PHE A 142 -12.83 -9.17 -44.86
N LYS A 143 -13.20 -8.58 -46.00
CA LYS A 143 -14.55 -8.08 -46.25
C LYS A 143 -15.05 -8.53 -47.63
N CYS A 144 -16.35 -8.80 -47.75
CA CYS A 144 -17.02 -9.05 -49.02
C CYS A 144 -18.22 -8.12 -49.17
N GLU A 145 -18.26 -7.37 -50.27
CA GLU A 145 -19.45 -6.64 -50.72
C GLU A 145 -20.21 -7.51 -51.74
N CYS A 146 -21.54 -7.51 -51.69
CA CYS A 146 -22.34 -8.11 -52.75
C CYS A 146 -22.53 -7.10 -53.89
N VAL A 147 -22.50 -7.56 -55.14
CA VAL A 147 -22.72 -6.73 -56.32
C VAL A 147 -23.79 -7.37 -57.19
N ALA A 148 -24.81 -6.60 -57.54
CA ALA A 148 -25.87 -7.01 -58.45
C ALA A 148 -25.78 -6.18 -59.73
N TRP A 149 -25.99 -6.82 -60.88
CA TRP A 149 -25.87 -6.21 -62.20
C TRP A 149 -27.10 -6.54 -63.06
N SER A 150 -27.63 -5.55 -63.78
CA SER A 150 -28.60 -5.72 -64.87
C SER A 150 -28.13 -4.95 -66.10
N GLY A 151 -28.85 -5.06 -67.22
CA GLY A 151 -28.56 -4.29 -68.44
C GLY A 151 -28.58 -2.77 -68.26
N SER A 152 -29.08 -2.27 -67.12
CA SER A 152 -29.19 -0.85 -66.78
C SER A 152 -28.08 -0.34 -65.85
N GLY A 153 -27.24 -1.22 -65.26
CA GLY A 153 -26.17 -0.82 -64.35
C GLY A 153 -25.81 -1.86 -63.29
N GLN A 154 -24.94 -1.47 -62.36
CA GLN A 154 -24.59 -2.24 -61.16
C GLN A 154 -24.95 -1.47 -59.88
N ILE A 155 -25.39 -2.19 -58.86
CA ILE A 155 -25.46 -1.67 -57.48
C ILE A 155 -24.59 -2.52 -56.55
N LYS A 156 -24.13 -1.91 -55.45
CA LYS A 156 -23.29 -2.56 -54.43
C LYS A 156 -24.03 -2.57 -53.09
N GLY A 157 -24.02 -3.72 -52.43
CA GLY A 157 -24.55 -3.87 -51.08
C GLY A 157 -23.49 -3.65 -50.01
N GLN A 158 -23.93 -3.71 -48.76
CA GLN A 158 -23.10 -3.55 -47.57
C GLN A 158 -21.89 -4.51 -47.55
N SER A 159 -20.79 -4.04 -46.97
CA SER A 159 -19.56 -4.85 -46.80
C SER A 159 -19.64 -5.73 -45.56
N ALA A 160 -19.99 -7.00 -45.75
CA ALA A 160 -19.86 -8.01 -44.70
C ALA A 160 -18.38 -8.21 -44.34
N THR A 161 -18.05 -8.21 -43.05
CA THR A 161 -16.74 -8.69 -42.56
C THR A 161 -16.82 -10.18 -42.26
N VAL A 162 -15.75 -10.91 -42.58
CA VAL A 162 -15.59 -12.33 -42.23
C VAL A 162 -14.38 -12.47 -41.31
N GLU A 163 -14.58 -13.06 -40.14
CA GLU A 163 -13.52 -13.24 -39.13
C GLU A 163 -13.49 -14.68 -38.62
N VAL A 164 -12.30 -15.19 -38.29
CA VAL A 164 -12.17 -16.51 -37.67
C VAL A 164 -12.71 -16.47 -36.24
N ALA A 165 -13.73 -17.29 -35.96
CA ALA A 165 -14.33 -17.39 -34.64
C ALA A 165 -13.35 -18.04 -33.65
N TYR A 166 -13.12 -17.40 -32.50
CA TYR A 166 -12.33 -17.99 -31.43
C TYR A 166 -12.80 -17.56 -30.03
N LEU A 167 -12.37 -18.32 -29.02
CA LEU A 167 -12.47 -17.96 -27.61
C LEU A 167 -11.25 -18.52 -26.88
N LYS A 168 -10.46 -17.65 -26.24
CA LYS A 168 -9.26 -18.05 -25.48
C LYS A 168 -9.61 -19.02 -24.35
N LYS A 169 -8.64 -19.82 -23.90
CA LYS A 169 -8.86 -20.87 -22.88
C LYS A 169 -9.01 -20.31 -21.45
N HIS A 170 -8.33 -19.21 -21.15
CA HIS A 170 -8.24 -18.65 -19.79
C HIS A 170 -9.06 -17.37 -19.69
N PHE A 171 -9.81 -17.22 -18.58
CA PHE A 171 -10.49 -15.97 -18.23
C PHE A 171 -9.46 -14.88 -17.94
N LEU A 172 -9.78 -13.63 -18.29
CA LEU A 172 -8.94 -12.47 -17.93
C LEU A 172 -9.01 -12.18 -16.42
N SER A 173 -10.20 -12.39 -15.83
CA SER A 173 -10.40 -12.38 -14.39
C SER A 173 -11.47 -13.41 -14.03
N PRO A 174 -11.11 -14.59 -13.50
CA PRO A 174 -12.10 -15.53 -12.97
C PRO A 174 -12.72 -14.98 -11.67
N PRO A 175 -13.90 -15.48 -11.26
CA PRO A 175 -14.45 -15.12 -9.96
C PRO A 175 -13.60 -15.70 -8.82
N TYR A 176 -13.36 -14.89 -7.80
CA TYR A 176 -12.63 -15.27 -6.59
C TYR A 176 -13.61 -15.52 -5.44
N SER A 177 -13.25 -16.45 -4.55
CA SER A 177 -14.06 -16.76 -3.36
C SER A 177 -14.13 -15.55 -2.43
N LEU A 178 -15.31 -15.24 -1.90
CA LEU A 178 -15.59 -14.02 -1.15
C LEU A 178 -16.28 -14.37 0.18
N SER A 179 -15.92 -13.68 1.26
CA SER A 179 -16.55 -13.81 2.58
C SER A 179 -17.17 -12.48 2.98
N VAL A 180 -18.49 -12.45 3.26
CA VAL A 180 -19.25 -11.22 3.49
C VAL A 180 -20.06 -11.32 4.79
N GLU A 181 -20.15 -10.22 5.54
CA GLU A 181 -21.02 -10.13 6.73
C GLU A 181 -22.48 -10.06 6.29
N ALA A 182 -23.35 -10.88 6.89
CA ALA A 182 -24.77 -10.90 6.60
C ALA A 182 -25.41 -9.50 6.70
N GLY A 183 -26.27 -9.16 5.74
CA GLY A 183 -26.87 -7.85 5.57
C GLY A 183 -26.07 -6.88 4.67
N ARG A 184 -24.81 -7.20 4.32
CA ARG A 184 -24.02 -6.38 3.38
C ARG A 184 -24.13 -6.85 1.93
N ASN A 185 -23.89 -5.93 1.00
CA ASN A 185 -23.78 -6.22 -0.44
C ASN A 185 -22.56 -7.10 -0.75
N ALA A 186 -22.70 -7.94 -1.79
CA ALA A 186 -21.60 -8.76 -2.33
C ALA A 186 -21.50 -8.58 -3.85
N GLU A 187 -20.28 -8.58 -4.38
CA GLU A 187 -20.01 -8.54 -5.82
C GLU A 187 -19.00 -9.64 -6.20
N LEU A 188 -19.42 -10.57 -7.06
CA LEU A 188 -18.54 -11.54 -7.69
C LEU A 188 -18.22 -11.05 -9.10
N ARG A 189 -16.96 -10.66 -9.31
CA ARG A 189 -16.46 -10.17 -10.60
C ARG A 189 -16.12 -11.32 -11.52
N CYS A 190 -16.30 -11.12 -12.82
CA CYS A 190 -15.84 -12.03 -13.86
C CYS A 190 -15.55 -11.23 -15.14
N THR A 191 -14.34 -11.38 -15.68
CA THR A 191 -13.98 -10.84 -16.99
C THR A 191 -13.67 -12.03 -17.92
N PRO A 192 -14.48 -12.23 -18.99
CA PRO A 192 -14.40 -13.43 -19.81
C PRO A 192 -13.08 -13.53 -20.60
N PRO A 193 -12.75 -14.71 -21.16
CA PRO A 193 -11.66 -14.85 -22.11
C PRO A 193 -11.90 -13.96 -23.35
N LEU A 194 -10.84 -13.39 -23.93
CA LEU A 194 -10.94 -12.72 -25.23
C LEU A 194 -11.46 -13.70 -26.30
N GLY A 195 -12.41 -13.25 -27.11
CA GLY A 195 -13.01 -14.03 -28.19
C GLY A 195 -13.62 -13.14 -29.26
N VAL A 196 -13.82 -13.72 -30.45
CA VAL A 196 -14.48 -13.09 -31.60
C VAL A 196 -15.61 -14.01 -32.09
N PRO A 197 -16.87 -13.51 -32.19
CA PRO A 197 -17.37 -12.29 -31.55
C PRO A 197 -17.25 -12.34 -30.01
N PRO A 198 -17.48 -11.21 -29.29
CA PRO A 198 -17.40 -11.18 -27.83
C PRO A 198 -18.32 -12.21 -27.17
N PRO A 199 -17.85 -12.96 -26.16
CA PRO A 199 -18.65 -14.00 -25.51
C PRO A 199 -19.76 -13.40 -24.62
N LYS A 200 -20.95 -14.02 -24.66
CA LYS A 200 -22.00 -13.76 -23.69
C LYS A 200 -21.58 -14.31 -22.33
N VAL A 201 -21.76 -13.50 -21.27
CA VAL A 201 -21.50 -13.89 -19.89
C VAL A 201 -22.80 -14.25 -19.17
N TYR A 202 -22.79 -15.32 -18.39
CA TYR A 202 -23.86 -15.67 -17.44
C TYR A 202 -23.30 -16.52 -16.28
N TRP A 203 -24.10 -16.74 -15.24
CA TRP A 203 -23.63 -17.38 -14.00
C TRP A 203 -24.32 -18.72 -13.72
N LEU A 204 -23.59 -19.61 -13.04
CA LEU A 204 -24.08 -20.86 -12.49
C LEU A 204 -23.94 -20.83 -10.97
N ARG A 205 -24.98 -21.21 -10.24
CA ARG A 205 -24.96 -21.43 -8.79
C ARG A 205 -25.02 -22.94 -8.53
N ASN A 206 -24.03 -23.45 -7.80
CA ASN A 206 -23.82 -24.88 -7.54
C ASN A 206 -23.79 -25.74 -8.82
N GLY A 207 -23.37 -25.16 -9.95
CA GLY A 207 -23.30 -25.80 -11.26
C GLY A 207 -24.55 -25.67 -12.13
N LEU A 208 -25.67 -25.16 -11.60
CA LEU A 208 -26.93 -24.95 -12.33
C LEU A 208 -27.11 -23.47 -12.71
N PRO A 209 -27.70 -23.14 -13.88
CA PRO A 209 -28.18 -21.79 -14.14
C PRO A 209 -29.22 -21.37 -13.10
N PHE A 210 -29.28 -20.08 -12.81
CA PHE A 210 -30.30 -19.47 -11.96
C PHE A 210 -30.67 -18.11 -12.54
N GLU A 211 -31.85 -17.60 -12.17
CA GLU A 211 -32.33 -16.33 -12.69
C GLU A 211 -31.60 -15.15 -12.03
N THR A 212 -31.04 -14.29 -12.88
CA THR A 212 -30.44 -13.02 -12.50
C THR A 212 -31.21 -11.89 -13.17
N ILE A 213 -31.57 -10.84 -12.42
CA ILE A 213 -32.21 -9.68 -13.00
C ILE A 213 -31.17 -8.94 -13.85
N SER A 214 -31.37 -8.95 -15.16
CA SER A 214 -30.66 -8.09 -16.11
C SER A 214 -31.36 -6.74 -16.19
N ASN A 215 -30.60 -5.64 -16.22
CA ASN A 215 -31.15 -4.27 -16.26
C ASN A 215 -32.12 -4.00 -17.44
N SER A 216 -32.09 -4.82 -18.50
CA SER A 216 -32.98 -4.76 -19.66
C SER A 216 -34.37 -5.40 -19.45
N ALA A 217 -34.68 -5.90 -18.23
CA ALA A 217 -35.89 -6.68 -17.96
C ALA A 217 -36.90 -6.00 -17.00
N LEU A 218 -36.74 -4.70 -16.71
CA LEU A 218 -37.79 -3.90 -16.06
C LEU A 218 -38.79 -3.37 -17.11
N THR A 219 -39.47 -4.28 -17.79
CA THR A 219 -40.76 -4.01 -18.43
C THR A 219 -41.86 -4.33 -17.44
N SER A 220 -42.83 -3.43 -17.26
CA SER A 220 -43.97 -3.62 -16.35
C SER A 220 -44.83 -4.83 -16.76
N ASP A 221 -44.92 -5.85 -15.89
CA ASP A 221 -46.17 -6.47 -15.45
C ASP A 221 -45.91 -7.73 -14.60
N THR A 222 -45.77 -7.56 -13.29
CA THR A 222 -45.90 -8.66 -12.31
C THR A 222 -46.39 -8.10 -10.97
N SER A 223 -47.32 -8.81 -10.31
CA SER A 223 -48.05 -8.30 -9.14
C SER A 223 -47.18 -8.18 -7.86
N PRO A 224 -47.48 -7.25 -6.92
CA PRO A 224 -46.57 -6.91 -5.82
C PRO A 224 -46.30 -7.98 -4.74
N ASN A 225 -46.96 -9.14 -4.77
CA ASN A 225 -47.11 -10.02 -3.59
C ASN A 225 -46.28 -11.32 -3.60
N GLU A 226 -45.48 -11.61 -4.64
CA GLU A 226 -44.58 -12.78 -4.67
C GLU A 226 -43.11 -12.43 -5.00
N VAL A 227 -42.60 -11.34 -4.43
CA VAL A 227 -41.16 -10.99 -4.55
C VAL A 227 -40.34 -11.85 -3.57
N SER A 228 -39.74 -12.92 -4.08
CA SER A 228 -38.75 -13.71 -3.33
C SER A 228 -37.56 -12.81 -2.93
N PRO A 229 -37.12 -12.75 -1.65
CA PRO A 229 -36.17 -11.72 -1.25
C PRO A 229 -34.74 -12.06 -1.66
N ALA A 230 -33.97 -11.01 -1.92
CA ALA A 230 -32.61 -10.98 -2.50
C ALA A 230 -32.53 -11.21 -4.03
N SER A 231 -32.71 -10.09 -4.74
CA SER A 231 -32.32 -9.96 -6.15
C SER A 231 -30.82 -10.19 -6.35
N PHE A 232 -30.48 -11.14 -7.22
CA PHE A 232 -29.18 -11.24 -7.86
C PHE A 232 -29.24 -10.43 -9.17
N VAL A 233 -28.43 -9.38 -9.27
CA VAL A 233 -28.37 -8.50 -10.45
C VAL A 233 -27.12 -8.84 -11.27
N GLN A 234 -27.28 -9.08 -12.57
CA GLN A 234 -26.12 -9.18 -13.48
C GLN A 234 -25.88 -7.83 -14.17
N THR A 235 -24.65 -7.31 -14.05
CA THR A 235 -24.26 -6.02 -14.65
C THR A 235 -23.96 -6.15 -16.15
N ALA A 236 -23.89 -5.02 -16.85
CA ALA A 236 -23.56 -4.98 -18.28
C ALA A 236 -22.16 -5.54 -18.58
N GLU A 237 -21.23 -5.41 -17.63
CA GLU A 237 -19.87 -5.96 -17.70
C GLU A 237 -19.81 -7.47 -17.38
N GLY A 238 -20.93 -8.06 -16.96
CA GLY A 238 -21.05 -9.49 -16.63
C GLY A 238 -20.82 -9.84 -15.15
N TYR A 239 -20.70 -8.86 -14.25
CA TYR A 239 -20.49 -9.12 -12.82
C TYR A 239 -21.81 -9.51 -12.14
N LEU A 240 -21.72 -10.32 -11.09
CA LEU A 240 -22.87 -10.75 -10.28
C LEU A 240 -22.90 -9.97 -8.97
N ARG A 241 -23.93 -9.13 -8.80
CA ARG A 241 -24.18 -8.35 -7.59
C ARG A 241 -25.32 -8.94 -6.78
N LEU A 242 -25.19 -8.87 -5.46
CA LEU A 242 -26.17 -9.29 -4.47
C LEU A 242 -26.42 -8.12 -3.52
N GLY A 243 -27.68 -7.71 -3.37
CA GLY A 243 -28.10 -6.55 -2.57
C GLY A 243 -27.86 -6.75 -1.08
N GLU A 244 -28.66 -7.59 -0.44
CA GLU A 244 -28.46 -8.00 0.96
C GLU A 244 -28.01 -9.47 0.99
N SER A 245 -26.87 -9.74 1.64
CA SER A 245 -26.36 -11.10 1.79
C SER A 245 -26.99 -11.81 3.00
N GLU A 246 -27.56 -12.99 2.76
CA GLU A 246 -28.11 -13.86 3.79
C GLU A 246 -27.47 -15.23 3.71
N LEU A 247 -27.50 -16.00 4.80
CA LEU A 247 -26.97 -17.37 4.84
C LEU A 247 -27.49 -18.26 3.70
N ARG A 248 -28.73 -18.03 3.21
CA ARG A 248 -29.31 -18.76 2.07
C ARG A 248 -28.68 -18.43 0.70
N HIS A 249 -27.78 -17.46 0.58
CA HIS A 249 -27.04 -17.14 -0.65
C HIS A 249 -25.65 -17.81 -0.71
N GLN A 250 -25.21 -18.45 0.37
CA GLN A 250 -23.97 -19.24 0.40
C GLN A 250 -23.98 -20.32 -0.70
N GLY A 251 -22.83 -20.57 -1.32
CA GLY A 251 -22.69 -21.56 -2.38
C GLY A 251 -21.52 -21.32 -3.33
N ASN A 252 -21.43 -22.16 -4.36
CA ASN A 252 -20.36 -22.15 -5.36
C ASN A 252 -20.86 -21.46 -6.64
N TYR A 253 -20.25 -20.35 -7.02
CA TYR A 253 -20.62 -19.55 -8.18
C TYR A 253 -19.54 -19.67 -9.27
N SER A 254 -19.92 -20.19 -10.44
CA SER A 254 -19.07 -20.25 -11.63
C SER A 254 -19.59 -19.28 -12.68
N CYS A 255 -18.69 -18.49 -13.25
CA CYS A 255 -18.96 -17.66 -14.41
C CYS A 255 -18.84 -18.48 -15.69
N VAL A 256 -19.69 -18.24 -16.67
CA VAL A 256 -19.66 -18.88 -17.99
C VAL A 256 -19.49 -17.81 -19.05
N ALA A 257 -18.54 -18.04 -19.95
CA ALA A 257 -18.31 -17.24 -21.14
C ALA A 257 -18.57 -18.11 -22.38
N GLU A 258 -19.54 -17.71 -23.22
CA GLU A 258 -20.03 -18.53 -24.32
C GLU A 258 -20.13 -17.75 -25.63
N ASN A 259 -19.60 -18.35 -26.69
CA ASN A 259 -19.53 -17.79 -28.04
C ASN A 259 -19.70 -18.91 -29.08
N LEU A 260 -20.04 -18.55 -30.32
CA LEU A 260 -20.11 -19.41 -31.52
C LEU A 260 -18.93 -20.39 -31.66
N ALA A 261 -17.73 -19.98 -31.22
CA ALA A 261 -16.53 -20.80 -31.26
C ALA A 261 -16.42 -21.85 -30.15
N ALA A 262 -16.90 -21.55 -28.94
CA ALA A 262 -16.81 -22.43 -27.76
C ALA A 262 -17.54 -21.87 -26.52
N ARG A 263 -17.82 -22.77 -25.58
CA ARG A 263 -18.20 -22.47 -24.19
C ARG A 263 -17.00 -22.61 -23.25
N ARG A 264 -16.89 -21.75 -22.24
CA ARG A 264 -15.89 -21.80 -21.15
C ARG A 264 -16.57 -21.56 -19.80
N VAL A 265 -16.26 -22.37 -18.81
CA VAL A 265 -16.73 -22.22 -17.43
C VAL A 265 -15.52 -21.89 -16.57
N SER A 266 -15.65 -20.97 -15.62
CA SER A 266 -14.60 -20.62 -14.67
C SER A 266 -14.47 -21.67 -13.56
N GLU A 267 -13.32 -21.65 -12.88
CA GLU A 267 -13.23 -22.22 -11.53
C GLU A 267 -14.35 -21.63 -10.64
N PRO A 268 -14.92 -22.41 -9.71
CA PRO A 268 -16.01 -21.96 -8.85
C PRO A 268 -15.49 -21.10 -7.69
N ALA A 269 -16.05 -19.90 -7.55
CA ALA A 269 -15.89 -19.06 -6.37
C ALA A 269 -16.85 -19.50 -5.26
N VAL A 270 -16.36 -19.71 -4.04
CA VAL A 270 -17.21 -19.92 -2.87
C VAL A 270 -17.62 -18.55 -2.32
N LEU A 271 -18.92 -18.26 -2.31
CA LEU A 271 -19.48 -17.16 -1.52
C LEU A 271 -19.83 -17.69 -0.14
N THR A 272 -19.09 -17.25 0.88
CA THR A 272 -19.35 -17.56 2.30
C THR A 272 -19.97 -16.33 2.95
N ILE A 273 -21.00 -16.53 3.77
CA ILE A 273 -21.67 -15.43 4.47
C ILE A 273 -21.56 -15.68 5.97
N TYR A 274 -20.93 -14.75 6.67
CA TYR A 274 -20.61 -14.87 8.09
C TYR A 274 -21.47 -13.94 8.95
N VAL A 275 -21.61 -14.29 10.22
CA VAL A 275 -22.30 -13.47 11.22
C VAL A 275 -21.30 -13.19 12.33
N ASN A 276 -21.04 -11.92 12.61
CA ASN A 276 -20.21 -11.50 13.72
C ASN A 276 -20.94 -11.72 15.05
N GLY A 277 -20.22 -12.16 16.08
CA GLY A 277 -20.78 -12.39 17.40
C GLY A 277 -21.17 -11.07 18.08
N GLY A 278 -22.45 -10.98 18.48
CA GLY A 278 -22.97 -9.91 19.33
C GLY A 278 -23.15 -10.35 20.78
N TRP A 279 -22.94 -9.42 21.71
CA TRP A 279 -23.11 -9.68 23.13
C TRP A 279 -24.58 -9.78 23.53
N SER A 280 -24.89 -10.71 24.43
CA SER A 280 -26.12 -10.67 25.22
C SER A 280 -26.22 -9.38 26.04
N SER A 281 -27.42 -9.11 26.55
CA SER A 281 -27.58 -8.23 27.71
C SER A 281 -26.68 -8.71 28.87
N TRP A 282 -26.24 -7.76 29.70
CA TRP A 282 -25.53 -8.08 30.93
C TRP A 282 -26.48 -8.74 31.94
N SER A 283 -25.96 -9.68 32.72
CA SER A 283 -26.62 -10.14 33.94
C SER A 283 -26.80 -8.99 34.95
N GLY A 284 -27.67 -9.21 35.93
CA GLY A 284 -27.62 -8.44 37.18
C GLY A 284 -26.24 -8.53 37.84
N TRP A 285 -25.95 -7.56 38.71
CA TRP A 285 -24.78 -7.62 39.58
C TRP A 285 -24.96 -8.69 40.66
N SER A 286 -23.90 -9.44 40.96
CA SER A 286 -23.85 -10.34 42.12
C SER A 286 -23.98 -9.56 43.43
N GLU A 287 -24.24 -10.27 44.53
CA GLU A 287 -23.98 -9.74 45.87
C GLU A 287 -22.50 -9.31 46.04
N CYS A 288 -22.24 -8.45 47.01
CA CYS A 288 -20.90 -8.00 47.36
C CYS A 288 -20.09 -9.16 47.98
N SER A 289 -18.83 -9.33 47.57
CA SER A 289 -17.99 -10.44 48.08
C SER A 289 -17.67 -10.34 49.58
N THR A 290 -17.95 -9.22 50.22
CA THR A 290 -17.83 -8.97 51.67
C THR A 290 -19.18 -8.52 52.22
N ARG A 291 -19.48 -8.89 53.48
CA ARG A 291 -20.69 -8.43 54.18
C ARG A 291 -20.58 -7.00 54.73
N CYS A 292 -19.35 -6.54 54.95
CA CYS A 292 -19.01 -5.20 55.41
C CYS A 292 -17.56 -4.87 54.96
N GLY A 293 -17.26 -3.59 54.74
CA GLY A 293 -15.97 -3.16 54.20
C GLY A 293 -15.75 -3.56 52.73
N ARG A 294 -14.59 -3.16 52.16
CA ARG A 294 -14.30 -3.27 50.72
C ARG A 294 -14.38 -4.71 50.19
N GLY A 295 -15.20 -4.89 49.16
CA GLY A 295 -15.38 -6.11 48.39
C GLY A 295 -15.68 -5.82 46.92
N VAL A 296 -16.09 -6.85 46.17
CA VAL A 296 -16.33 -6.76 44.72
C VAL A 296 -17.65 -7.44 44.31
N GLN A 297 -18.46 -6.74 43.51
CA GLN A 297 -19.58 -7.30 42.76
C GLN A 297 -19.16 -7.63 41.32
N LYS A 298 -19.84 -8.60 40.69
CA LYS A 298 -19.53 -9.07 39.33
C LYS A 298 -20.80 -9.15 38.48
N ARG A 299 -20.68 -8.94 37.17
CA ARG A 299 -21.73 -9.26 36.19
C ARG A 299 -21.13 -9.86 34.91
N THR A 300 -21.90 -10.65 34.18
CA THR A 300 -21.45 -11.44 33.03
C THR A 300 -22.36 -11.27 31.82
N ARG A 301 -21.83 -11.56 30.62
CA ARG A 301 -22.56 -11.58 29.35
C ARG A 301 -22.00 -12.68 28.43
N THR A 302 -22.82 -13.22 27.54
CA THR A 302 -22.46 -14.31 26.61
C THR A 302 -22.42 -13.83 25.16
N CYS A 303 -21.64 -14.49 24.32
CA CYS A 303 -21.48 -14.15 22.91
C CYS A 303 -22.54 -14.89 22.06
N THR A 304 -23.80 -14.46 22.16
CA THR A 304 -24.98 -15.23 21.73
C THR A 304 -26.09 -14.40 21.09
N ASN A 305 -25.89 -13.10 20.86
CA ASN A 305 -26.93 -12.20 20.35
C ASN A 305 -26.39 -11.23 19.29
N PRO A 306 -26.17 -11.68 18.03
CA PRO A 306 -26.24 -13.08 17.58
C PRO A 306 -25.00 -13.90 17.97
N ALA A 307 -25.05 -15.22 17.81
CA ALA A 307 -23.86 -16.07 17.89
C ALA A 307 -23.02 -15.93 16.61
N ALA A 308 -21.71 -16.14 16.70
CA ALA A 308 -20.83 -16.09 15.54
C ALA A 308 -21.03 -17.32 14.62
N ILE A 309 -21.07 -17.11 13.30
CA ILE A 309 -21.31 -18.14 12.27
C ILE A 309 -20.30 -17.98 11.13
N ASN A 310 -19.82 -19.10 10.55
CA ASN A 310 -18.88 -19.15 9.43
C ASN A 310 -17.63 -18.28 9.65
N ASP A 311 -16.89 -18.56 10.73
CA ASP A 311 -15.67 -17.84 11.15
C ASP A 311 -15.82 -16.32 11.39
N GLY A 312 -17.06 -15.85 11.58
CA GLY A 312 -17.34 -14.48 12.01
C GLY A 312 -16.69 -14.11 13.35
N GLN A 313 -16.40 -12.83 13.55
CA GLN A 313 -15.60 -12.33 14.67
C GLN A 313 -16.25 -12.62 16.03
N ALA A 314 -15.48 -13.14 16.97
CA ALA A 314 -15.93 -13.31 18.36
C ALA A 314 -16.15 -11.96 19.05
N CYS A 315 -17.15 -11.90 19.95
CA CYS A 315 -17.62 -10.66 20.55
C CYS A 315 -16.51 -9.84 21.23
N PRO A 316 -16.34 -8.54 20.92
CA PRO A 316 -15.19 -7.76 21.37
C PRO A 316 -15.29 -7.32 22.85
N GLY A 317 -14.17 -7.41 23.56
CA GLY A 317 -14.04 -6.99 24.96
C GLY A 317 -14.35 -8.09 26.00
N PRO A 318 -14.48 -7.75 27.29
CA PRO A 318 -14.61 -8.75 28.35
C PRO A 318 -16.03 -9.32 28.47
N ALA A 319 -16.13 -10.63 28.74
CA ALA A 319 -17.37 -11.33 29.10
C ALA A 319 -17.80 -11.12 30.57
N THR A 320 -16.96 -10.48 31.39
CA THR A 320 -17.18 -10.26 32.82
C THR A 320 -16.73 -8.87 33.23
N GLN A 321 -17.58 -8.14 33.94
CA GLN A 321 -17.25 -6.85 34.57
C GLN A 321 -17.21 -7.02 36.10
N ARG A 322 -16.40 -6.19 36.76
CA ARG A 322 -16.26 -6.10 38.22
C ARG A 322 -16.52 -4.66 38.66
N PHE A 323 -17.05 -4.48 39.86
CA PHE A 323 -17.26 -3.17 40.49
C PHE A 323 -16.97 -3.28 41.99
N GLU A 324 -16.38 -2.25 42.60
CA GLU A 324 -16.05 -2.24 44.01
C GLU A 324 -17.26 -1.84 44.86
N CYS A 325 -17.50 -2.58 45.94
CA CYS A 325 -18.58 -2.34 46.89
C CYS A 325 -17.99 -2.17 48.30
N ASN A 326 -18.61 -1.34 49.14
CA ASN A 326 -18.15 -1.10 50.50
C ASN A 326 -19.36 -0.99 51.45
N PRO A 327 -20.00 -2.11 51.83
CA PRO A 327 -21.13 -2.10 52.75
C PRO A 327 -20.67 -1.63 54.15
N SER A 328 -21.55 -0.93 54.87
CA SER A 328 -21.23 -0.34 56.17
C SER A 328 -20.94 -1.40 57.24
N CYS A 329 -19.99 -1.09 58.12
CA CYS A 329 -19.67 -1.88 59.31
C CYS A 329 -20.51 -1.42 60.51
N PRO A 330 -20.84 -2.32 61.47
CA PRO A 330 -21.30 -1.90 62.78
C PRO A 330 -20.13 -1.35 63.62
N ALA A 331 -20.38 -0.27 64.35
CA ALA A 331 -19.41 0.32 65.28
C ALA A 331 -19.18 -0.59 66.51
N VAL A 332 -17.97 -0.52 67.11
CA VAL A 332 -17.61 -1.32 68.29
C VAL A 332 -17.01 -0.41 69.36
N ASP A 333 -17.67 -0.32 70.51
CA ASP A 333 -17.19 0.45 71.68
C ASP A 333 -15.99 -0.23 72.36
N GLY A 334 -15.02 0.59 72.76
CA GLY A 334 -13.79 0.13 73.43
C GLY A 334 -14.03 -0.31 74.88
N ARG A 335 -13.40 -1.41 75.28
CA ARG A 335 -13.42 -1.92 76.65
C ARG A 335 -12.01 -2.09 77.24
N TRP A 336 -11.94 -1.90 78.55
CA TRP A 336 -10.73 -2.11 79.34
C TRP A 336 -10.42 -3.61 79.51
N SER A 337 -9.18 -4.00 79.23
CA SER A 337 -8.64 -5.27 79.72
C SER A 337 -8.50 -5.28 81.25
N SER A 338 -8.34 -6.49 81.80
CA SER A 338 -8.04 -6.71 83.22
C SER A 338 -6.82 -5.93 83.68
N TRP A 339 -6.88 -5.35 84.89
CA TRP A 339 -5.72 -4.73 85.53
C TRP A 339 -4.54 -5.70 85.67
N SER A 340 -3.33 -5.19 85.47
CA SER A 340 -2.10 -5.88 85.85
C SER A 340 -2.07 -6.17 87.36
N SER A 341 -1.22 -7.13 87.74
CA SER A 341 -0.73 -7.18 89.12
C SER A 341 -0.08 -5.84 89.52
N TRP A 342 -0.09 -5.54 90.81
CA TRP A 342 0.66 -4.42 91.37
C TRP A 342 2.17 -4.65 91.23
N SER A 343 2.93 -3.57 91.05
CA SER A 343 4.38 -3.58 91.14
C SER A 343 4.85 -3.94 92.56
N ALA A 344 6.15 -4.28 92.67
CA ALA A 344 6.85 -4.12 93.93
C ALA A 344 6.76 -2.66 94.44
N CYS A 345 6.98 -2.47 95.74
CA CYS A 345 7.00 -1.14 96.33
C CYS A 345 8.29 -0.39 95.94
N GLY A 346 8.17 0.87 95.54
CA GLY A 346 9.30 1.74 95.23
C GLY A 346 9.97 2.34 96.48
N PRO A 347 11.13 3.01 96.34
CA PRO A 347 11.82 3.71 97.43
C PRO A 347 11.04 4.94 97.95
N ASP A 348 10.04 5.39 97.20
CA ASP A 348 9.01 6.37 97.55
C ASP A 348 7.84 5.76 98.35
N CYS A 349 7.94 4.48 98.72
CA CYS A 349 6.91 3.68 99.38
C CYS A 349 5.56 3.64 98.61
N SER A 350 5.59 3.66 97.27
CA SER A 350 4.39 3.51 96.41
C SER A 350 4.42 2.25 95.54
N ARG A 351 3.25 1.79 95.09
CA ARG A 351 3.06 0.69 94.13
C ARG A 351 2.10 1.08 93.02
N VAL A 352 2.26 0.49 91.83
CA VAL A 352 1.56 0.88 90.60
C VAL A 352 0.95 -0.32 89.88
N ARG A 353 -0.25 -0.17 89.30
CA ARG A 353 -0.83 -1.13 88.34
C ARG A 353 -1.43 -0.44 87.12
N ARG A 354 -1.53 -1.15 85.99
CA ARG A 354 -1.94 -0.60 84.68
C ARG A 354 -2.99 -1.48 83.98
N ARG A 355 -3.71 -0.92 83.01
CA ARG A 355 -4.63 -1.62 82.09
C ARG A 355 -4.62 -0.97 80.70
N SER A 356 -5.21 -1.61 79.69
CA SER A 356 -5.24 -1.08 78.32
C SER A 356 -6.66 -1.14 77.71
N CYS A 357 -6.94 -0.25 76.76
CA CYS A 357 -8.24 -0.17 76.09
C CYS A 357 -8.23 -1.06 74.84
N ASN A 358 -8.38 -2.38 75.03
CA ASN A 358 -8.11 -3.38 74.00
C ASN A 358 -8.93 -4.68 74.10
N ASP A 359 -10.04 -4.71 74.85
CA ASP A 359 -10.80 -5.95 75.14
C ASP A 359 -12.34 -5.83 74.93
N PRO A 360 -12.82 -5.43 73.73
CA PRO A 360 -12.07 -5.16 72.49
C PRO A 360 -11.59 -3.69 72.39
N PRO A 361 -10.69 -3.38 71.44
CA PRO A 361 -10.37 -1.99 71.08
C PRO A 361 -11.54 -1.32 70.33
N PRO A 362 -11.70 0.01 70.41
CA PRO A 362 -12.75 0.73 69.69
C PRO A 362 -12.49 0.77 68.16
N SER A 363 -13.56 0.68 67.36
CA SER A 363 -13.50 0.81 65.89
C SER A 363 -14.73 1.53 65.30
N ASP A 364 -14.58 2.13 64.12
CA ASP A 364 -15.59 2.88 63.37
C ASP A 364 -16.46 3.79 64.26
N SER A 365 -15.81 4.80 64.85
CA SER A 365 -16.39 5.79 65.79
C SER A 365 -16.91 5.28 67.14
N GLY A 366 -16.68 4.00 67.48
CA GLY A 366 -16.93 3.47 68.82
C GLY A 366 -16.19 4.23 69.95
N ARG A 367 -16.83 4.27 71.12
CA ARG A 367 -16.42 5.11 72.26
C ARG A 367 -15.09 4.65 72.88
N PRO A 368 -14.20 5.58 73.28
CA PRO A 368 -12.98 5.23 74.01
C PRO A 368 -13.27 4.83 75.45
N CYS A 369 -12.42 3.97 76.02
CA CYS A 369 -12.56 3.49 77.39
C CYS A 369 -12.40 4.63 78.41
N GLN A 370 -13.35 4.77 79.35
CA GLN A 370 -13.36 5.86 80.32
C GLN A 370 -12.65 5.53 81.65
N GLY A 371 -11.97 6.52 82.24
CA GLY A 371 -11.23 6.41 83.50
C GLY A 371 -9.70 6.27 83.31
N LYS A 372 -8.95 6.20 84.40
CA LYS A 372 -7.48 6.10 84.35
C LYS A 372 -7.01 4.72 83.87
N ASP A 373 -5.91 4.70 83.13
CA ASP A 373 -5.16 3.52 82.68
C ASP A 373 -4.11 3.06 83.71
N VAL A 374 -3.64 3.98 84.56
CA VAL A 374 -2.70 3.75 85.67
C VAL A 374 -3.30 4.16 87.02
N ILE A 375 -3.06 3.36 88.06
CA ILE A 375 -3.35 3.72 89.47
C ILE A 375 -2.10 3.49 90.32
N VAL A 376 -1.86 4.41 91.26
CA VAL A 376 -0.78 4.38 92.26
C VAL A 376 -1.41 4.29 93.66
N GLU A 377 -0.76 3.56 94.57
CA GLU A 377 -1.20 3.34 95.95
C GLU A 377 0.01 3.29 96.91
N SER A 378 -0.16 3.76 98.14
CA SER A 378 0.91 3.75 99.16
C SER A 378 1.07 2.38 99.82
N CYS A 379 2.31 2.01 100.15
CA CYS A 379 2.64 0.80 100.90
C CYS A 379 2.59 1.06 102.42
N THR A 380 2.20 0.05 103.21
CA THR A 380 2.34 0.11 104.68
C THR A 380 3.79 -0.13 105.12
N THR A 381 4.11 0.39 106.31
CA THR A 381 5.47 0.79 106.72
C THR A 381 6.50 -0.34 106.79
N ASP A 382 6.08 -1.58 107.03
CA ASP A 382 6.94 -2.72 107.42
C ASP A 382 7.89 -3.26 106.32
N ARG A 383 8.02 -2.54 105.19
CA ARG A 383 8.90 -2.91 104.06
C ARG A 383 9.79 -1.78 103.53
N CYS A 384 9.73 -0.57 104.09
CA CYS A 384 10.60 0.54 103.71
C CYS A 384 11.77 0.69 104.70
N ASN A 385 12.79 -0.19 104.61
CA ASN A 385 13.98 -0.16 105.46
C ASN A 385 15.28 -0.35 104.65
N ALA A 386 16.23 0.57 104.77
CA ALA A 386 17.60 0.45 104.26
C ALA A 386 18.57 1.30 105.13
N PRO A 387 19.75 0.79 105.53
CA PRO A 387 20.70 1.52 106.37
C PRO A 387 21.65 2.42 105.56
N LEU A 388 22.07 3.53 106.18
CA LEU A 388 23.07 4.47 105.66
C LEU A 388 24.47 4.16 106.22
N ILE A 389 25.52 4.31 105.40
CA ILE A 389 26.91 4.49 105.86
C ILE A 389 27.56 5.62 105.04
N ILE A 390 28.43 6.39 105.70
CA ILE A 390 29.14 7.56 105.17
C ILE A 390 30.65 7.32 105.30
N VAL A 391 31.45 7.88 104.39
CA VAL A 391 32.78 8.55 104.57
C VAL A 391 33.57 8.48 103.26
N SER A 392 34.33 9.55 102.98
CA SER A 392 35.16 9.73 101.78
C SER A 392 36.64 9.36 102.01
N SER A 393 37.37 9.09 100.91
CA SER A 393 38.69 9.69 100.56
C SER A 393 39.70 8.74 99.90
N PHE A 394 40.43 9.29 98.92
CA PHE A 394 41.78 8.93 98.44
C PHE A 394 42.07 7.57 97.73
N THR A 395 42.22 7.70 96.40
CA THR A 395 43.32 7.18 95.54
C THR A 395 43.57 5.67 95.27
N PHE A 396 43.57 5.38 93.96
CA PHE A 396 44.42 4.43 93.22
C PHE A 396 44.26 2.88 93.37
N LEU A 397 43.60 2.33 92.34
CA LEU A 397 44.18 1.36 91.39
C LEU A 397 44.68 -0.01 91.91
N HIS A 398 43.86 -1.06 91.78
CA HIS A 398 44.13 -2.13 90.78
C HIS A 398 42.89 -2.99 90.46
N ALA A 399 42.98 -3.77 89.39
CA ALA A 399 41.86 -4.49 88.76
C ALA A 399 41.48 -5.83 89.41
N ALA A 400 40.19 -6.19 89.35
CA ALA A 400 39.69 -7.44 88.74
C ALA A 400 38.15 -7.62 88.93
N LEU A 401 37.37 -7.59 87.83
CA LEU A 401 36.02 -8.18 87.74
C LEU A 401 35.70 -8.57 86.29
N GLY A 402 34.79 -9.53 86.11
CA GLY A 402 34.26 -9.93 84.81
C GLY A 402 32.77 -10.31 84.88
N HIS A 403 32.16 -10.45 83.69
CA HIS A 403 30.79 -10.90 83.40
C HIS A 403 29.57 -10.07 83.88
N ASP A 404 28.97 -9.40 82.88
CA ASP A 404 27.53 -9.19 82.63
C ASP A 404 26.65 -8.28 83.52
N GLY A 405 25.66 -7.63 82.86
CA GLY A 405 24.74 -6.61 83.42
C GLY A 405 23.27 -7.10 83.53
N PRO A 406 22.23 -6.45 82.94
CA PRO A 406 22.27 -5.42 81.88
C PRO A 406 21.17 -4.30 81.85
N ARG A 407 21.43 -3.20 81.09
CA ARG A 407 20.46 -2.20 80.51
C ARG A 407 19.73 -1.27 81.52
N VAL A 408 19.18 -0.08 81.18
CA VAL A 408 18.87 0.69 79.94
C VAL A 408 19.24 2.18 80.22
N PHE A 409 19.88 2.98 79.34
CA PHE A 409 19.26 3.79 78.27
C PHE A 409 20.32 4.30 77.23
N LYS A 410 19.84 4.98 76.18
CA LYS A 410 20.59 5.31 74.94
C LYS A 410 21.76 6.30 75.15
N GLU A 411 22.87 6.04 74.45
CA GLU A 411 23.47 7.06 73.58
C GLU A 411 24.17 6.41 72.34
N ALA A 412 25.05 7.13 71.63
CA ALA A 412 25.29 7.03 70.19
C ALA A 412 26.22 5.89 69.68
N THR A 413 26.45 5.91 68.35
CA THR A 413 27.43 5.14 67.55
C THR A 413 27.46 3.62 67.74
N ARG A 414 26.57 2.92 67.03
CA ARG A 414 26.68 1.46 66.83
C ARG A 414 27.77 1.16 65.79
N ALA A 415 28.86 0.54 66.23
CA ALA A 415 29.86 -0.02 65.32
C ALA A 415 29.24 -1.11 64.43
N VAL A 416 29.76 -1.26 63.20
CA VAL A 416 29.21 -2.20 62.21
C VAL A 416 29.91 -3.55 62.34
N ASP A 417 29.16 -4.57 62.75
CA ASP A 417 29.64 -5.95 62.83
C ASP A 417 30.12 -6.47 61.46
N HIS A 418 31.41 -6.78 61.35
CA HIS A 418 32.01 -7.26 60.10
C HIS A 418 31.42 -8.61 59.61
N ARG A 419 30.78 -9.37 60.50
CA ARG A 419 30.00 -10.58 60.16
C ARG A 419 28.62 -10.26 59.59
N ASN A 420 27.96 -9.21 60.10
CA ASN A 420 26.67 -8.74 59.56
C ASN A 420 26.86 -8.04 58.21
N ILE A 421 28.00 -7.36 57.98
CA ILE A 421 28.41 -6.92 56.64
C ILE A 421 28.46 -8.12 55.68
N LEU A 422 29.20 -9.18 56.02
CA LEU A 422 29.36 -10.33 55.11
C LEU A 422 28.02 -11.01 54.79
N ALA A 423 27.16 -11.21 55.79
CA ALA A 423 25.82 -11.75 55.59
C ALA A 423 24.95 -10.83 54.72
N LEU A 424 24.99 -9.52 54.96
CA LEU A 424 24.22 -8.55 54.18
C LEU A 424 24.70 -8.53 52.72
N TRP A 425 26.01 -8.49 52.45
CA TRP A 425 26.54 -8.60 51.08
C TRP A 425 26.22 -9.94 50.41
N ILE A 426 26.30 -11.07 51.12
CA ILE A 426 25.90 -12.38 50.58
C ILE A 426 24.41 -12.37 50.20
N THR A 427 23.53 -11.84 51.06
CA THR A 427 22.10 -11.73 50.73
C THR A 427 21.81 -10.73 49.60
N LEU A 428 22.56 -9.62 49.51
CA LEU A 428 22.42 -8.63 48.43
C LEU A 428 22.95 -9.18 47.09
N SER A 429 24.05 -9.93 47.09
CA SER A 429 24.55 -10.66 45.92
C SER A 429 23.60 -11.78 45.51
N LEU A 430 23.05 -12.55 46.45
CA LEU A 430 22.06 -13.59 46.14
C LEU A 430 20.76 -12.97 45.60
N ALA A 431 20.29 -11.86 46.18
CA ALA A 431 19.13 -11.11 45.68
C ALA A 431 19.40 -10.48 44.31
N ALA A 432 20.62 -9.96 44.06
CA ALA A 432 21.03 -9.44 42.75
C ALA A 432 21.15 -10.57 41.71
N ILE A 433 21.62 -11.76 42.08
CA ILE A 433 21.64 -12.95 41.22
C ILE A 433 20.21 -13.45 40.95
N ILE A 434 19.33 -13.46 41.95
CA ILE A 434 17.91 -13.81 41.77
C ILE A 434 17.19 -12.76 40.93
N LEU A 435 17.49 -11.47 41.07
CA LEU A 435 16.99 -10.40 40.20
C LEU A 435 17.56 -10.49 38.78
N ALA A 436 18.84 -10.83 38.61
CA ALA A 436 19.42 -11.10 37.30
C ALA A 436 18.80 -12.35 36.65
N LEU A 437 18.59 -13.42 37.40
CA LEU A 437 17.97 -14.66 36.88
C LEU A 437 16.47 -14.48 36.61
N THR A 438 15.75 -13.73 37.45
CA THR A 438 14.33 -13.41 37.20
C THR A 438 14.16 -12.35 36.12
N THR A 439 15.07 -11.39 35.94
CA THR A 439 15.05 -10.49 34.77
C THR A 439 15.49 -11.21 33.50
N ILE A 440 16.45 -12.15 33.54
CA ILE A 440 16.78 -13.02 32.39
C ILE A 440 15.64 -13.99 32.09
N PHE A 441 14.94 -14.51 33.10
CA PHE A 441 13.76 -15.36 32.93
C PHE A 441 12.55 -14.56 32.44
N MET A 442 12.35 -13.33 32.93
CA MET A 442 11.32 -12.41 32.43
C MET A 442 11.67 -11.87 31.04
N VAL A 443 12.93 -11.62 30.69
CA VAL A 443 13.33 -11.28 29.32
C VAL A 443 13.24 -12.50 28.40
N ARG A 444 13.47 -13.72 28.90
CA ARG A 444 13.19 -14.96 28.14
C ARG A 444 11.69 -15.23 28.02
N LEU A 445 10.88 -14.89 29.02
CA LEU A 445 9.42 -14.96 28.97
C LEU A 445 8.84 -13.85 28.10
N MET A 446 9.40 -12.64 28.09
CA MET A 446 9.03 -11.56 27.18
C MET A 446 9.43 -11.93 25.75
N ARG A 447 10.66 -12.43 25.50
CA ARG A 447 11.06 -13.06 24.23
C ARG A 447 10.39 -14.42 23.91
N ARG A 448 9.48 -14.88 24.79
CA ARG A 448 8.54 -15.99 24.54
C ARG A 448 7.11 -15.48 24.38
N LYS A 449 6.76 -14.33 24.96
CA LYS A 449 5.47 -13.64 24.89
C LYS A 449 5.36 -12.79 23.63
N GLU A 450 6.41 -12.07 23.26
CA GLU A 450 6.65 -11.54 21.90
C GLU A 450 6.52 -12.66 20.86
N ARG A 451 7.04 -13.87 21.16
CA ARG A 451 6.86 -15.08 20.33
C ARG A 451 5.49 -15.78 20.47
N ILE A 452 4.62 -15.37 21.39
CA ILE A 452 3.24 -15.90 21.52
C ILE A 452 2.23 -14.90 20.94
N GLU A 453 2.48 -13.60 21.06
CA GLU A 453 1.73 -12.54 20.41
C GLU A 453 2.07 -12.49 18.91
N ALA A 454 3.33 -12.76 18.52
CA ALA A 454 3.70 -13.11 17.13
C ALA A 454 3.43 -14.60 16.76
N LEU A 455 2.64 -15.33 17.57
CA LEU A 455 1.96 -16.57 17.16
C LEU A 455 0.43 -16.45 17.18
N TYR A 456 -0.11 -15.25 17.46
CA TYR A 456 -1.53 -14.91 17.27
C TYR A 456 -1.78 -13.87 16.17
N SER A 457 -0.71 -13.43 15.49
CA SER A 457 -0.75 -12.99 14.10
C SER A 457 0.15 -13.91 13.26
N VAL A 458 -0.16 -14.06 11.96
CA VAL A 458 0.56 -14.89 10.97
C VAL A 458 0.40 -16.43 11.12
N ALA A 459 -0.84 -16.90 10.97
CA ALA A 459 -1.18 -18.24 10.44
C ALA A 459 -2.69 -18.28 10.13
N ARG A 460 -3.20 -18.57 8.93
CA ARG A 460 -2.63 -18.83 7.58
C ARG A 460 -3.65 -18.32 6.55
N LEU A 461 -3.24 -18.04 5.31
CA LEU A 461 -4.09 -18.31 4.14
C LEU A 461 -3.27 -18.48 2.84
N ASP A 462 -2.56 -19.59 2.74
CA ASP A 462 -2.08 -20.13 1.46
C ASP A 462 -2.09 -21.67 1.55
N PHE A 463 -3.05 -22.31 0.88
CA PHE A 463 -2.94 -23.72 0.49
C PHE A 463 -3.92 -24.09 -0.63
N ARG A 464 -3.36 -24.46 -1.79
CA ARG A 464 -4.07 -25.13 -2.88
C ARG A 464 -4.23 -26.62 -2.56
N ARG A 465 -5.35 -27.23 -2.96
CA ARG A 465 -5.64 -28.67 -2.75
C ARG A 465 -4.70 -29.57 -3.57
N PRO A 466 -4.36 -30.77 -3.08
CA PRO A 466 -4.37 -31.99 -3.85
C PRO A 466 -5.79 -32.60 -3.88
N VAL A 467 -6.16 -33.22 -4.98
CA VAL A 467 -7.38 -34.04 -5.10
C VAL A 467 -6.91 -35.48 -5.21
N ASP A 468 -7.34 -36.37 -4.29
CA ASP A 468 -8.25 -37.46 -4.70
C ASP A 468 -8.86 -38.27 -3.54
N LEU A 469 -9.96 -38.95 -3.90
CA LEU A 469 -10.54 -40.17 -3.32
C LEU A 469 -10.87 -40.25 -1.80
N ALA A 470 -12.16 -40.04 -1.49
CA ALA A 470 -12.84 -40.74 -0.41
C ALA A 470 -14.22 -41.23 -0.88
N LYS A 471 -14.38 -42.54 -1.10
CA LYS A 471 -15.68 -43.19 -1.32
C LYS A 471 -16.01 -44.09 -0.12
N SER A 472 -17.31 -44.15 0.20
CA SER A 472 -17.98 -45.14 1.05
C SER A 472 -17.39 -45.43 2.44
N VAL A 473 -18.06 -44.92 3.47
CA VAL A 473 -18.07 -45.55 4.80
C VAL A 473 -18.90 -46.84 4.70
N VAL A 474 -18.28 -48.00 4.97
CA VAL A 474 -18.98 -49.25 5.34
C VAL A 474 -18.19 -49.92 6.48
N SER A 475 -18.92 -50.43 7.47
CA SER A 475 -18.36 -51.09 8.66
C SER A 475 -17.92 -52.53 8.37
N LYS A 476 -16.74 -52.95 8.89
CA LYS A 476 -16.68 -54.06 9.87
C LYS A 476 -15.32 -54.33 10.53
N THR A 477 -15.48 -54.74 11.78
CA THR A 477 -14.67 -55.56 12.70
C THR A 477 -13.54 -56.47 12.19
N ASP A 478 -12.43 -56.40 12.95
CA ASP A 478 -11.63 -57.49 13.56
C ASP A 478 -10.45 -58.18 12.83
N ARG A 479 -9.40 -58.37 13.65
CA ARG A 479 -8.44 -59.49 13.76
C ARG A 479 -7.23 -59.73 12.84
N THR A 480 -6.23 -60.27 13.55
CA THR A 480 -5.09 -61.14 13.16
C THR A 480 -3.92 -60.57 12.35
N ALA A 481 -2.74 -60.68 12.96
CA ALA A 481 -1.44 -60.49 12.34
C ALA A 481 -0.95 -61.77 11.64
N LEU A 482 0.07 -61.64 10.79
CA LEU A 482 1.09 -62.67 10.55
C LEU A 482 2.41 -62.02 10.12
N THR A 483 3.51 -62.78 10.21
CA THR A 483 4.91 -62.32 10.17
C THR A 483 5.65 -62.78 8.90
N VAL A 484 6.99 -62.56 8.86
CA VAL A 484 8.03 -63.14 7.96
C VAL A 484 8.46 -62.27 6.77
N ASP A 485 9.73 -62.23 6.31
CA ASP A 485 11.06 -62.17 6.97
C ASP A 485 12.18 -61.88 5.91
N LYS A 486 13.31 -61.31 6.33
CA LYS A 486 14.69 -61.36 5.79
C LYS A 486 15.06 -61.22 4.27
N ARG A 487 16.14 -60.43 4.10
CA ARG A 487 17.27 -60.56 3.12
C ARG A 487 17.00 -60.13 1.66
N LEU A 488 18.01 -59.74 0.89
CA LEU A 488 19.48 -59.92 1.04
C LEU A 488 20.28 -58.61 0.78
N GLU A 489 21.51 -58.54 1.31
CA GLU A 489 22.50 -57.48 1.07
C GLU A 489 23.34 -57.75 -0.18
N HIS A 490 23.89 -56.71 -0.83
CA HIS A 490 25.32 -56.71 -1.19
C HIS A 490 25.86 -55.30 -1.53
N VAL A 491 27.18 -55.13 -1.34
CA VAL A 491 27.97 -53.93 -1.65
C VAL A 491 29.07 -54.28 -2.67
N ILE A 492 29.34 -53.40 -3.64
CA ILE A 492 30.59 -53.28 -4.44
C ILE A 492 30.85 -51.77 -4.67
N ASP A 493 32.11 -51.37 -4.84
CA ASP A 493 32.59 -49.99 -4.75
C ASP A 493 33.40 -49.50 -6.00
N GLU A 494 33.63 -48.19 -6.05
CA GLU A 494 34.59 -47.38 -6.83
C GLU A 494 35.04 -47.72 -8.29
N SER A 495 34.64 -46.80 -9.20
CA SER A 495 35.53 -45.99 -10.06
C SER A 495 35.84 -46.35 -11.55
N ASN A 496 36.08 -45.26 -12.30
CA ASN A 496 36.93 -45.09 -13.49
C ASN A 496 36.46 -45.36 -14.94
N ALA A 497 37.07 -44.55 -15.82
CA ALA A 497 37.15 -44.60 -17.30
C ALA A 497 35.93 -44.19 -18.15
N SER A 498 36.21 -43.79 -19.39
CA SER A 498 35.28 -43.11 -20.31
C SER A 498 35.56 -43.41 -21.79
N ARG A 499 34.50 -43.42 -22.63
CA ARG A 499 34.46 -43.06 -24.08
C ARG A 499 33.13 -43.48 -24.76
N LEU A 500 32.37 -42.48 -25.26
CA LEU A 500 31.72 -42.36 -26.60
C LEU A 500 31.03 -43.56 -27.31
N PRO A 501 30.06 -43.35 -28.24
CA PRO A 501 29.17 -42.20 -28.50
C PRO A 501 27.68 -42.53 -28.81
N ARG A 502 26.84 -41.48 -28.98
CA ARG A 502 25.60 -41.36 -29.79
C ARG A 502 24.67 -42.59 -30.04
N SER A 503 23.40 -42.45 -29.66
CA SER A 503 22.26 -42.52 -30.60
C SER A 503 21.07 -41.69 -30.08
N CYS A 504 20.04 -41.46 -30.90
CA CYS A 504 18.96 -40.51 -30.65
C CYS A 504 17.55 -41.13 -30.76
N SER A 505 16.56 -40.51 -30.11
CA SER A 505 15.15 -40.49 -30.54
C SER A 505 14.47 -39.22 -30.00
N GLU A 506 13.89 -38.42 -30.88
CA GLU A 506 13.26 -37.13 -30.55
C GLU A 506 11.77 -37.29 -30.20
N HIS A 507 11.16 -36.24 -29.66
CA HIS A 507 9.92 -35.70 -30.23
C HIS A 507 9.83 -34.19 -29.95
N HIS A 508 9.09 -33.48 -30.79
CA HIS A 508 9.29 -32.06 -31.11
C HIS A 508 7.95 -31.38 -31.47
N TYR A 509 7.91 -30.05 -31.50
CA TYR A 509 6.86 -29.30 -32.22
C TYR A 509 7.39 -27.97 -32.75
N ASP A 510 7.29 -27.78 -34.06
CA ASP A 510 7.77 -26.61 -34.81
C ASP A 510 6.75 -25.44 -34.89
N VAL A 511 7.29 -24.27 -35.24
CA VAL A 511 6.62 -23.24 -36.06
C VAL A 511 7.60 -22.84 -37.18
N PRO A 512 7.17 -22.72 -38.46
CA PRO A 512 8.05 -23.03 -39.61
C PRO A 512 8.81 -21.83 -40.23
N GLN A 513 9.73 -22.17 -41.14
CA GLN A 513 10.40 -21.26 -42.09
C GLN A 513 9.98 -21.60 -43.54
N LEU A 514 10.03 -20.61 -44.43
CA LEU A 514 9.93 -20.77 -45.89
C LEU A 514 11.25 -20.35 -46.57
N SER A 515 11.52 -20.86 -47.78
CA SER A 515 12.91 -21.10 -48.21
C SER A 515 13.27 -20.75 -49.66
N LEU A 516 14.47 -20.15 -49.81
CA LEU A 516 15.39 -20.30 -50.97
C LEU A 516 14.92 -19.68 -52.33
N PRO A 517 15.79 -19.55 -53.37
CA PRO A 517 17.15 -20.10 -53.55
C PRO A 517 18.29 -19.08 -53.80
N SER A 518 19.48 -19.59 -54.12
CA SER A 518 20.75 -18.85 -54.21
C SER A 518 21.37 -18.85 -55.63
N THR A 519 22.25 -17.89 -55.91
CA THR A 519 23.24 -17.99 -57.01
C THR A 519 24.60 -17.36 -56.59
N THR A 520 25.68 -17.60 -57.35
CA THR A 520 27.08 -17.65 -56.88
C THR A 520 28.03 -16.55 -57.41
N ARG A 521 29.23 -16.47 -56.79
CA ARG A 521 30.47 -15.69 -57.17
C ARG A 521 30.42 -14.18 -56.86
N ALA A 522 31.52 -13.50 -56.52
CA ALA A 522 32.92 -13.92 -56.31
C ALA A 522 33.65 -13.04 -55.26
N SER A 523 34.89 -13.40 -54.90
CA SER A 523 35.81 -12.70 -53.96
C SER A 523 36.98 -12.02 -54.74
N PRO A 524 38.04 -11.41 -54.13
CA PRO A 524 38.30 -11.08 -52.70
C PRO A 524 38.93 -9.68 -52.41
N SER A 525 39.05 -9.32 -51.12
CA SER A 525 40.03 -8.35 -50.53
C SER A 525 39.91 -6.86 -50.94
N SER A 526 40.46 -5.86 -50.23
CA SER A 526 41.37 -5.83 -49.06
C SER A 526 41.03 -4.73 -48.04
N SER A 527 41.70 -4.72 -46.88
CA SER A 527 41.55 -3.73 -45.79
C SER A 527 42.37 -2.44 -45.98
N VAL A 528 41.91 -1.30 -45.42
CA VAL A 528 42.77 -0.25 -44.80
C VAL A 528 41.96 0.61 -43.81
N THR A 529 42.65 1.18 -42.82
CA THR A 529 42.12 2.03 -41.73
C THR A 529 41.77 3.47 -42.14
N ARG A 530 41.01 4.20 -41.30
CA ARG A 530 40.90 5.67 -41.36
C ARG A 530 41.30 6.32 -40.03
N SER A 531 42.00 7.45 -40.11
CA SER A 531 42.70 8.13 -39.00
C SER A 531 42.07 9.48 -38.64
N SER A 532 42.70 10.22 -37.69
CA SER A 532 42.19 11.50 -37.15
C SER A 532 43.28 12.59 -37.10
N CYS A 533 42.84 13.84 -36.86
CA CYS A 533 43.56 15.01 -36.35
C CYS A 533 44.43 15.92 -37.29
N ARG A 534 44.18 17.25 -37.12
CA ARG A 534 45.14 18.40 -37.16
C ARG A 534 45.63 18.88 -38.56
N ASN A 535 46.09 20.13 -38.77
CA ASN A 535 46.31 21.32 -37.89
C ASN A 535 46.38 22.65 -38.69
N SER A 536 45.99 23.80 -38.12
CA SER A 536 46.59 25.15 -38.37
C SER A 536 46.00 26.21 -37.41
N GLN A 537 46.73 26.75 -36.41
CA GLN A 537 47.59 27.96 -36.37
C GLN A 537 46.87 29.30 -36.00
N ARG A 538 47.66 30.34 -35.68
CA ARG A 538 47.27 31.57 -34.94
C ARG A 538 47.32 32.84 -35.81
N GLY A 539 46.55 33.86 -35.44
CA GLY A 539 46.74 35.26 -35.87
C GLY A 539 46.13 36.27 -34.89
N ARG A 540 46.67 37.49 -34.84
CA ARG A 540 46.08 38.68 -34.18
C ARG A 540 45.85 39.75 -35.26
N GLY A 541 44.81 40.56 -35.11
CA GLY A 541 44.53 41.75 -35.93
C GLY A 541 43.65 42.73 -35.15
N LEU A 542 43.66 44.01 -35.55
CA LEU A 542 42.96 45.14 -34.93
C LEU A 542 42.32 46.01 -36.03
N SER A 543 41.63 47.07 -35.58
CA SER A 543 41.20 48.28 -36.31
C SER A 543 40.11 48.20 -37.39
N ASP A 544 38.97 48.80 -37.03
CA ASP A 544 38.35 49.98 -37.66
C ASP A 544 37.41 49.88 -38.90
N ASN A 545 36.15 50.22 -38.60
CA ASN A 545 35.29 51.23 -39.24
C ASN A 545 34.53 51.01 -40.57
N GLU A 546 33.32 51.62 -40.57
CA GLU A 546 32.50 52.13 -41.70
C GLU A 546 31.91 51.13 -42.73
N GLU A 547 30.67 51.30 -43.23
CA GLU A 547 29.48 52.02 -42.72
C GLU A 547 28.20 51.53 -43.48
N VAL A 548 27.14 52.37 -43.54
CA VAL A 548 26.00 52.35 -44.50
C VAL A 548 24.74 51.51 -44.17
N ARG A 549 23.74 52.20 -43.58
CA ARG A 549 22.26 52.12 -43.81
C ARG A 549 21.50 50.79 -43.48
N SER A 550 20.19 50.79 -43.18
CA SER A 550 19.19 51.87 -43.19
C SER A 550 18.11 51.77 -42.10
N SER A 551 17.63 52.93 -41.66
CA SER A 551 16.26 53.29 -41.22
C SER A 551 15.46 52.39 -40.24
N ARG A 552 15.18 52.96 -39.06
CA ARG A 552 13.96 52.72 -38.28
C ARG A 552 12.71 53.25 -39.02
N SER A 553 11.53 52.78 -38.62
CA SER A 553 10.32 53.62 -38.54
C SER A 553 9.61 53.41 -37.20
N THR A 554 9.12 54.50 -36.61
CA THR A 554 8.29 54.54 -35.39
C THR A 554 7.47 55.82 -35.41
N CYS A 555 6.15 55.71 -35.29
CA CYS A 555 5.24 56.82 -35.02
C CYS A 555 4.25 56.40 -33.91
N GLN A 556 3.81 57.38 -33.12
CA GLN A 556 2.84 57.24 -32.03
C GLN A 556 1.66 58.21 -32.27
N VAL A 557 0.74 58.24 -31.29
CA VAL A 557 -0.13 59.36 -30.87
C VAL A 557 -1.62 59.23 -31.25
N ASN A 558 -2.41 58.85 -30.23
CA ASN A 558 -3.67 59.43 -29.69
C ASN A 558 -4.83 59.80 -30.67
N SER A 559 -6.08 60.06 -30.24
CA SER A 559 -6.64 60.38 -28.89
C SER A 559 -8.13 59.98 -28.77
N GLU A 560 -8.66 59.98 -27.52
CA GLU A 560 -10.02 60.46 -27.10
C GLU A 560 -11.30 59.87 -27.77
N SER A 561 -12.52 59.79 -27.19
CA SER A 561 -13.14 59.99 -25.84
C SER A 561 -14.64 59.51 -25.95
N THR A 562 -15.48 59.22 -24.95
CA THR A 562 -15.45 59.11 -23.46
C THR A 562 -16.79 58.47 -22.97
N ASN A 563 -16.77 57.76 -21.83
CA ASN A 563 -17.91 57.50 -20.90
C ASN A 563 -19.07 56.58 -21.38
N GLU A 564 -19.90 55.94 -20.54
CA GLU A 564 -20.12 56.01 -19.07
C GLU A 564 -20.65 54.66 -18.47
N ASP A 565 -20.81 54.61 -17.13
CA ASP A 565 -21.64 53.72 -16.27
C ASP A 565 -21.31 52.22 -15.95
N GLU A 566 -20.97 52.00 -14.65
CA GLU A 566 -21.56 51.09 -13.62
C GLU A 566 -21.77 49.56 -13.87
N ASN A 567 -21.76 48.62 -12.90
CA ASN A 567 -21.19 48.39 -11.53
C ASN A 567 -21.55 46.89 -11.18
N GLU A 568 -21.12 46.10 -10.18
CA GLU A 568 -20.28 46.07 -8.94
C GLU A 568 -19.36 44.80 -9.03
N GLN A 569 -18.26 44.53 -8.29
CA GLN A 569 -17.73 44.85 -6.93
C GLN A 569 -18.02 43.78 -5.84
N GLU A 570 -17.22 43.77 -4.76
CA GLU A 570 -17.13 42.85 -3.60
C GLU A 570 -16.43 41.48 -3.78
N ASP A 571 -15.55 41.03 -2.86
CA ASP A 571 -14.28 41.59 -2.34
C ASP A 571 -13.58 40.47 -1.53
N ASP A 572 -12.23 40.44 -1.45
CA ASP A 572 -11.48 39.45 -0.65
C ASP A 572 -10.27 40.10 0.05
N ASP A 573 -10.32 40.12 1.39
CA ASP A 573 -9.50 40.98 2.23
C ASP A 573 -8.04 40.51 2.38
N ARG A 574 -7.09 41.45 2.30
CA ARG A 574 -5.67 41.20 2.62
C ARG A 574 -5.35 41.56 4.07
N PRO A 575 -4.47 40.77 4.70
CA PRO A 575 -3.51 41.34 5.66
C PRO A 575 -2.06 41.20 5.15
N ASP A 576 -1.46 42.35 4.83
CA ASP A 576 -0.06 42.77 5.01
C ASP A 576 1.11 41.81 4.69
N GLU A 577 1.91 42.21 3.70
CA GLU A 577 3.31 41.77 3.55
C GLU A 577 4.26 42.70 4.33
N GLU A 578 4.95 42.24 5.36
CA GLU A 578 6.24 42.85 5.76
C GLU A 578 7.17 41.90 6.54
N GLU A 579 8.17 41.33 5.85
CA GLU A 579 9.60 41.52 6.17
C GLU A 579 10.47 40.70 5.18
N ARG A 580 11.28 41.41 4.37
CA ARG A 580 12.08 40.82 3.28
C ARG A 580 13.58 40.82 3.63
N SER A 581 14.00 39.96 4.56
CA SER A 581 15.42 39.80 4.90
C SER A 581 16.12 38.80 3.97
N SER A 582 17.09 39.29 3.17
CA SER A 582 17.85 38.49 2.22
C SER A 582 19.07 37.83 2.87
N ILE A 583 19.10 36.49 2.90
CA ILE A 583 20.32 35.69 3.16
C ILE A 583 20.39 34.58 2.11
N ASP A 584 21.43 34.58 1.29
CA ASP A 584 21.71 33.53 0.33
C ASP A 584 22.14 32.23 1.03
N ASP A 585 21.35 31.15 0.90
CA ASP A 585 21.80 29.79 1.25
C ASP A 585 21.13 28.70 0.40
N GLU A 586 21.24 28.82 -0.94
CA GLU A 586 20.97 27.73 -1.91
C GLU A 586 22.00 26.59 -1.81
N ARG A 587 22.29 26.11 -0.60
CA ARG A 587 23.08 24.91 -0.35
C ARG A 587 22.14 23.71 -0.27
N SER A 588 22.36 22.77 -1.20
CA SER A 588 21.43 21.69 -1.53
C SER A 588 20.87 21.00 -0.29
N THR A 589 19.54 20.92 -0.24
CA THR A 589 18.80 20.48 0.96
C THR A 589 18.53 18.98 0.96
N GLY A 590 19.43 18.18 0.38
CA GLY A 590 19.26 16.74 0.19
C GLY A 590 20.39 15.89 0.76
N PHE A 591 20.06 14.66 1.15
CA PHE A 591 21.05 13.66 1.58
C PHE A 591 21.72 13.06 0.35
N VAL A 592 23.05 12.88 0.38
CA VAL A 592 23.80 12.26 -0.73
C VAL A 592 24.91 11.35 -0.21
N VAL A 593 24.91 10.08 -0.64
CA VAL A 593 25.97 9.09 -0.44
C VAL A 593 26.63 8.81 -1.80
N ARG A 594 27.95 8.59 -1.82
CA ARG A 594 28.73 8.25 -3.02
C ARG A 594 29.69 7.10 -2.73
N ALA A 595 29.86 6.16 -3.67
CA ALA A 595 30.72 5.00 -3.54
C ALA A 595 31.38 4.62 -4.88
N ASN A 596 32.63 4.17 -4.84
CA ASN A 596 33.31 3.57 -5.99
C ASN A 596 33.09 2.05 -5.99
N VAL A 597 32.21 1.56 -6.84
CA VAL A 597 31.71 0.18 -6.86
C VAL A 597 32.39 -0.62 -7.99
N ASP A 598 32.69 -1.88 -7.72
CA ASP A 598 33.30 -2.84 -8.66
C ASP A 598 32.45 -4.11 -8.80
N GLU A 599 32.99 -5.16 -9.45
CA GLU A 599 32.25 -6.40 -9.76
C GLU A 599 31.72 -7.16 -8.52
N GLN A 600 32.21 -6.87 -7.31
CA GLN A 600 31.68 -7.43 -6.06
C GLN A 600 30.32 -6.83 -5.66
N GLY A 601 29.92 -5.72 -6.28
CA GLY A 601 28.72 -4.97 -5.90
C GLY A 601 28.91 -4.13 -4.64
N ALA A 602 27.84 -3.49 -4.18
CA ALA A 602 27.84 -2.67 -2.97
C ALA A 602 26.42 -2.48 -2.40
N LEU A 603 26.35 -1.98 -1.16
CA LEU A 603 25.13 -1.50 -0.55
C LEU A 603 25.38 -0.07 -0.02
N LEU A 604 24.74 0.91 -0.64
CA LEU A 604 24.73 2.31 -0.21
C LEU A 604 23.49 2.53 0.67
N VAL A 605 23.66 3.12 1.85
CA VAL A 605 22.55 3.36 2.80
C VAL A 605 22.56 4.80 3.27
N VAL A 606 21.38 5.43 3.27
CA VAL A 606 21.09 6.70 3.95
C VAL A 606 20.19 6.38 5.16
N PRO A 607 20.78 5.93 6.29
CA PRO A 607 20.01 5.27 7.36
C PRO A 607 19.02 6.22 8.03
N GLU A 608 19.36 7.51 8.10
CA GLU A 608 18.57 8.59 8.69
C GLU A 608 17.19 8.80 8.04
N VAL A 609 17.02 8.33 6.79
CA VAL A 609 15.79 8.47 6.00
C VAL A 609 15.24 7.11 5.51
N SER A 610 15.83 6.00 5.95
CA SER A 610 15.49 4.63 5.51
C SER A 610 15.55 4.39 3.99
N VAL A 611 16.40 5.15 3.26
CA VAL A 611 16.64 4.96 1.83
C VAL A 611 17.93 4.17 1.59
N SER A 612 17.95 3.25 0.64
CA SER A 612 19.16 2.50 0.26
C SER A 612 19.17 2.05 -1.20
N MET A 613 20.37 1.75 -1.72
CA MET A 613 20.58 1.17 -3.04
C MET A 613 21.47 -0.07 -2.91
N SER A 614 20.89 -1.22 -3.25
CA SER A 614 21.60 -2.51 -3.31
C SER A 614 22.06 -2.71 -4.76
N ILE A 615 23.36 -2.93 -4.97
CA ILE A 615 24.00 -3.10 -6.28
C ILE A 615 24.56 -4.53 -6.31
N PRO A 616 23.83 -5.52 -6.85
CA PRO A 616 24.21 -6.93 -6.76
C PRO A 616 25.60 -7.24 -7.31
N GLU A 617 26.20 -8.31 -6.80
CA GLU A 617 27.42 -8.89 -7.37
C GLU A 617 27.23 -9.14 -8.89
N GLY A 618 28.18 -8.67 -9.70
CA GLY A 618 28.12 -8.74 -11.17
C GLY A 618 27.34 -7.63 -11.89
N ALA A 619 26.72 -6.66 -11.18
CA ALA A 619 26.06 -5.52 -11.81
C ALA A 619 27.04 -4.56 -12.51
N VAL A 620 28.25 -4.40 -11.96
CA VAL A 620 29.35 -3.66 -12.60
C VAL A 620 30.16 -4.61 -13.49
N PRO A 621 30.51 -4.22 -14.74
CA PRO A 621 31.35 -5.03 -15.62
C PRO A 621 32.72 -5.36 -14.99
N ARG A 622 33.20 -6.60 -15.22
CA ARG A 622 34.48 -7.06 -14.65
C ARG A 622 35.65 -6.17 -15.02
N GLY A 623 36.52 -5.91 -14.05
CA GLY A 623 37.66 -5.02 -14.19
C GLY A 623 37.34 -3.51 -14.34
N ARG A 624 36.06 -3.12 -14.35
CA ARG A 624 35.65 -1.70 -14.25
C ARG A 624 35.36 -1.30 -12.81
N ARG A 625 35.34 0.01 -12.57
CA ARG A 625 34.88 0.62 -11.33
C ARG A 625 34.05 1.86 -11.68
N HIS A 626 32.87 2.00 -11.09
CA HIS A 626 31.97 3.14 -11.33
C HIS A 626 31.74 3.92 -10.05
N SER A 627 31.81 5.25 -10.14
CA SER A 627 31.42 6.16 -9.05
C SER A 627 29.89 6.28 -9.07
N LEU A 628 29.22 5.57 -8.17
CA LEU A 628 27.76 5.58 -8.06
C LEU A 628 27.32 6.42 -6.87
N HIS A 629 26.23 7.15 -7.04
CA HIS A 629 25.62 7.96 -5.99
C HIS A 629 24.19 7.51 -5.68
N LEU A 630 23.76 7.81 -4.45
CA LEU A 630 22.39 7.70 -3.97
C LEU A 630 22.02 9.00 -3.25
N ALA A 631 20.94 9.63 -3.66
CA ALA A 631 20.50 10.91 -3.14
C ALA A 631 18.99 10.96 -2.85
N VAL A 632 18.62 11.76 -1.86
CA VAL A 632 17.22 12.10 -1.54
C VAL A 632 17.08 13.61 -1.70
N LEU A 633 16.26 14.05 -2.66
CA LEU A 633 16.21 15.44 -3.12
C LEU A 633 15.09 16.21 -2.39
N GLY A 634 15.48 17.16 -1.54
CA GLY A 634 14.56 17.95 -0.71
C GLY A 634 14.04 19.26 -1.34
N GLU A 635 14.42 19.55 -2.58
CA GLU A 635 14.14 20.81 -3.27
C GLU A 635 12.80 20.75 -4.01
N ASP A 636 11.86 21.66 -3.69
CA ASP A 636 10.52 21.72 -4.29
C ASP A 636 10.58 21.90 -5.82
N SER A 637 11.63 22.54 -6.34
CA SER A 637 11.89 22.73 -7.78
C SER A 637 12.18 21.45 -8.55
N LEU A 638 12.62 20.39 -7.87
CA LEU A 638 12.95 19.09 -8.49
C LEU A 638 11.78 18.08 -8.40
N ARG A 639 10.69 18.43 -7.70
CA ARG A 639 9.49 17.58 -7.61
C ARG A 639 8.76 17.49 -8.96
N PRO A 640 8.16 16.35 -9.31
CA PRO A 640 7.37 16.21 -10.52
C PRO A 640 6.15 17.14 -10.51
N LYS A 641 6.01 17.97 -11.56
CA LYS A 641 4.77 18.70 -11.86
C LYS A 641 3.77 17.72 -12.49
N LEU A 642 3.10 16.95 -11.64
CA LEU A 642 2.16 15.91 -12.05
C LEU A 642 0.89 16.52 -12.70
N PRO A 643 0.26 15.82 -13.66
CA PRO A 643 -1.08 16.17 -14.18
C PRO A 643 -2.15 16.23 -13.08
N PRO A 644 -3.29 16.94 -13.31
CA PRO A 644 -4.38 16.99 -12.36
C PRO A 644 -4.96 15.60 -12.05
N GLY A 645 -5.29 15.35 -10.78
CA GLY A 645 -5.80 14.06 -10.27
C GLY A 645 -4.71 13.21 -9.60
N LEU A 646 -3.51 13.19 -10.18
CA LEU A 646 -2.33 12.52 -9.63
C LEU A 646 -1.80 13.22 -8.34
N THR A 647 -1.20 12.42 -7.47
CA THR A 647 -0.50 12.84 -6.26
C THR A 647 0.87 12.20 -6.16
N LEU A 648 1.88 12.94 -5.72
CA LEU A 648 3.19 12.39 -5.38
C LEU A 648 3.10 11.64 -4.04
N LEU A 649 3.62 10.41 -4.01
CA LEU A 649 3.47 9.46 -2.89
C LEU A 649 4.80 9.09 -2.21
N SER A 650 5.94 9.41 -2.81
CA SER A 650 7.29 9.18 -2.23
C SER A 650 8.11 10.47 -2.24
N ALA A 651 9.21 10.47 -1.48
CA ALA A 651 10.30 11.41 -1.74
C ALA A 651 10.88 11.21 -3.16
N VAL A 652 11.56 12.22 -3.69
CA VAL A 652 12.32 12.14 -4.94
C VAL A 652 13.68 11.51 -4.64
N ILE A 653 13.95 10.35 -5.24
CA ILE A 653 15.19 9.57 -5.04
C ILE A 653 15.99 9.61 -6.33
N ALA A 654 17.28 9.95 -6.26
CA ALA A 654 18.17 9.91 -7.41
C ALA A 654 19.30 8.92 -7.20
N CYS A 655 19.56 8.08 -8.21
CA CYS A 655 20.78 7.30 -8.32
C CYS A 655 21.41 7.53 -9.70
N GLY A 656 22.73 7.35 -9.80
CA GLY A 656 23.45 7.70 -11.03
C GLY A 656 24.96 7.75 -10.87
N PRO A 657 25.67 8.33 -11.86
CA PRO A 657 25.12 9.00 -13.04
C PRO A 657 24.44 8.05 -14.04
N SER A 658 23.60 8.60 -14.91
CA SER A 658 22.70 7.89 -15.83
C SER A 658 23.37 7.23 -17.04
N ASN A 659 24.66 7.52 -17.25
CA ASN A 659 25.51 7.03 -18.34
C ASN A 659 26.36 5.80 -17.97
N VAL A 660 26.01 5.07 -16.91
CA VAL A 660 26.77 3.91 -16.41
C VAL A 660 26.23 2.59 -16.99
N ASP A 661 27.12 1.82 -17.62
CA ASP A 661 26.85 0.44 -18.07
C ASP A 661 26.56 -0.48 -16.86
N ILE A 662 25.28 -0.73 -16.56
CA ILE A 662 24.85 -1.69 -15.53
C ILE A 662 24.36 -2.98 -16.20
N LEU A 663 25.00 -4.11 -15.87
CA LEU A 663 24.74 -5.42 -16.50
C LEU A 663 23.66 -6.26 -15.80
N LYS A 664 23.27 -5.86 -14.58
CA LYS A 664 22.30 -6.56 -13.73
C LYS A 664 21.59 -5.52 -12.85
N PRO A 665 20.25 -5.56 -12.69
CA PRO A 665 19.50 -4.49 -12.04
C PRO A 665 20.02 -4.09 -10.65
N VAL A 666 20.02 -2.79 -10.37
CA VAL A 666 20.15 -2.24 -9.01
C VAL A 666 18.78 -2.17 -8.34
N ILE A 667 18.76 -2.26 -7.01
CA ILE A 667 17.53 -2.29 -6.22
C ILE A 667 17.50 -1.11 -5.24
N LEU A 668 16.67 -0.13 -5.55
CA LEU A 668 16.37 1.02 -4.70
C LEU A 668 15.28 0.64 -3.69
N GLN A 669 15.52 0.92 -2.41
CA GLN A 669 14.52 0.86 -1.35
C GLN A 669 14.24 2.26 -0.82
N PHE A 670 12.98 2.64 -0.75
CA PHE A 670 12.51 3.90 -0.16
C PHE A 670 11.05 3.78 0.31
N GLU A 671 10.53 4.79 1.01
CA GLU A 671 9.18 4.76 1.58
C GLU A 671 8.14 5.47 0.69
N HIS A 672 6.89 5.03 0.78
CA HIS A 672 5.72 5.74 0.22
C HIS A 672 4.66 5.99 1.31
N CYS A 673 3.76 6.92 1.03
CA CYS A 673 2.67 7.32 1.94
C CYS A 673 1.26 6.87 1.52
N ALA A 674 1.07 6.25 0.36
CA ALA A 674 -0.23 5.64 0.01
C ALA A 674 -0.63 4.53 0.98
N GLU A 675 -1.89 4.51 1.42
CA GLU A 675 -2.49 3.40 2.13
C GLU A 675 -3.07 2.39 1.11
N LEU A 676 -2.36 1.28 0.94
CA LEU A 676 -2.69 0.26 -0.07
C LEU A 676 -3.88 -0.59 0.38
N ARG A 677 -4.99 -0.51 -0.36
CA ARG A 677 -6.14 -1.41 -0.26
C ARG A 677 -6.44 -1.98 -1.66
N THR A 678 -7.24 -3.04 -1.73
CA THR A 678 -7.55 -3.70 -3.01
C THR A 678 -8.33 -2.77 -3.95
N GLY A 679 -7.65 -2.22 -4.96
CA GLY A 679 -8.26 -1.43 -6.02
C GLY A 679 -8.59 0.03 -5.67
N ASN A 680 -8.02 0.61 -4.60
CA ASN A 680 -8.25 2.03 -4.28
C ASN A 680 -7.30 3.01 -5.00
N TRP A 681 -6.09 2.56 -5.36
CA TRP A 681 -5.08 3.35 -6.05
C TRP A 681 -4.77 2.77 -7.44
N GLU A 682 -4.70 3.61 -8.47
CA GLU A 682 -3.77 3.36 -9.58
C GLU A 682 -2.42 3.98 -9.23
N LEU A 683 -1.33 3.23 -9.36
CA LEU A 683 0.01 3.67 -8.98
C LEU A 683 0.92 3.69 -10.20
N SER A 684 1.78 4.71 -10.28
CA SER A 684 2.68 4.91 -11.41
C SER A 684 4.09 5.31 -10.97
N LEU A 685 5.08 4.77 -11.67
CA LEU A 685 6.47 5.16 -11.52
C LEU A 685 6.80 6.25 -12.54
N TRP A 686 7.43 7.31 -12.06
CA TRP A 686 7.92 8.41 -12.86
C TRP A 686 9.43 8.50 -12.76
N SER A 687 10.08 8.88 -13.85
CA SER A 687 11.52 9.16 -13.85
C SER A 687 11.89 10.40 -14.65
N THR A 688 13.10 10.89 -14.37
CA THR A 688 13.75 11.99 -15.09
C THR A 688 15.27 11.87 -14.94
N ASP A 689 16.02 12.58 -15.77
CA ASP A 689 17.49 12.57 -15.72
C ASP A 689 17.99 13.78 -14.93
N ILE A 690 18.79 13.55 -13.88
CA ILE A 690 19.32 14.60 -13.01
C ILE A 690 20.81 14.33 -12.81
N ASP A 691 21.64 15.09 -13.50
CA ASP A 691 23.08 15.09 -13.24
C ASP A 691 23.39 15.89 -11.96
N LEU A 692 23.87 15.19 -10.93
CA LEU A 692 24.35 15.77 -9.67
C LEU A 692 25.85 16.10 -9.69
N GLU A 693 26.56 15.91 -10.80
CA GLU A 693 27.98 16.23 -10.95
C GLU A 693 28.20 17.64 -11.49
N THR A 694 27.60 18.05 -12.62
CA THR A 694 27.73 19.43 -13.17
C THR A 694 27.23 20.52 -12.21
N ARG A 695 26.19 20.25 -11.41
CA ARG A 695 25.71 21.19 -10.39
C ARG A 695 26.74 21.44 -9.27
N SER A 696 27.74 20.58 -9.11
CA SER A 696 28.81 20.74 -8.11
C SER A 696 30.00 21.60 -8.58
N THR A 697 30.18 21.79 -9.90
CA THR A 697 31.34 22.50 -10.46
C THR A 697 31.11 24.00 -10.68
N ASN A 698 29.87 24.46 -10.80
CA ASN A 698 29.56 25.85 -11.17
C ASN A 698 29.81 26.88 -10.06
N SER A 699 30.23 26.48 -8.85
CA SER A 699 30.57 27.41 -7.77
C SER A 699 32.03 27.89 -7.77
N SER A 700 32.79 27.68 -8.86
CA SER A 700 34.12 28.29 -9.03
C SER A 700 34.52 28.48 -10.50
N ASN A 701 34.58 29.75 -10.91
CA ASN A 701 35.25 30.27 -12.12
C ASN A 701 34.73 29.81 -13.50
N SER A 702 33.67 30.45 -14.00
CA SER A 702 33.61 30.84 -15.43
C SER A 702 32.73 32.08 -15.65
N SER A 703 33.34 33.20 -16.02
CA SER A 703 32.63 34.44 -16.39
C SER A 703 32.37 34.48 -17.90
N THR A 704 31.43 33.65 -18.37
CA THR A 704 30.97 33.65 -19.77
C THR A 704 29.45 33.60 -19.82
N ASN A 705 28.83 34.71 -20.21
CA ASN A 705 27.37 34.82 -20.36
C ASN A 705 26.88 34.00 -21.55
N THR A 706 26.59 32.73 -21.30
CA THR A 706 25.69 31.90 -22.11
C THR A 706 24.51 31.56 -21.23
N SER A 707 23.37 32.20 -21.46
CA SER A 707 22.14 32.00 -20.72
C SER A 707 21.49 30.67 -21.13
N LEU A 708 22.05 29.56 -20.64
CA LEU A 708 21.26 28.35 -20.50
C LEU A 708 20.18 28.65 -19.45
N SER A 709 18.93 28.69 -19.89
CA SER A 709 17.78 28.62 -19.00
C SER A 709 17.89 27.37 -18.13
N PRO A 710 17.38 27.38 -16.89
CA PRO A 710 17.35 26.18 -16.06
C PRO A 710 16.58 25.10 -16.82
N SER A 711 17.27 24.00 -17.16
CA SER A 711 16.70 22.90 -17.93
C SER A 711 15.50 22.34 -17.18
N SER A 712 14.30 22.65 -17.66
CA SER A 712 13.07 22.26 -16.99
C SER A 712 13.05 20.73 -16.86
N THR A 713 13.01 20.25 -15.62
CA THR A 713 13.18 18.82 -15.31
C THR A 713 11.95 18.04 -15.81
N VAL A 714 12.03 17.51 -17.03
CA VAL A 714 10.93 16.79 -17.67
C VAL A 714 10.78 15.41 -17.03
N TRP A 715 9.73 15.26 -16.23
CA TRP A 715 9.33 13.99 -15.62
C TRP A 715 8.43 13.19 -16.57
N ARG A 716 8.65 11.87 -16.66
CA ARG A 716 7.91 10.96 -17.55
C ARG A 716 7.35 9.77 -16.78
N LYS A 717 6.07 9.42 -16.98
CA LYS A 717 5.44 8.16 -16.52
C LYS A 717 6.08 7.01 -17.31
N ILE A 718 6.77 6.10 -16.62
CA ILE A 718 7.53 4.99 -17.23
C ILE A 718 6.91 3.61 -16.95
N LEU A 719 6.00 3.53 -15.97
CA LEU A 719 5.23 2.33 -15.67
C LEU A 719 3.92 2.69 -14.94
N THR A 720 2.81 2.05 -15.32
CA THR A 720 1.64 1.86 -14.43
C THR A 720 1.79 0.50 -13.76
N LEU A 721 1.73 0.47 -12.43
CA LEU A 721 2.02 -0.71 -11.63
C LEU A 721 0.81 -1.65 -11.59
N GLY A 722 0.98 -2.91 -11.99
CA GLY A 722 -0.12 -3.82 -12.34
C GLY A 722 -0.59 -3.71 -13.80
N GLY A 723 0.09 -2.89 -14.60
CA GLY A 723 -0.09 -2.74 -16.06
C GLY A 723 1.23 -2.89 -16.81
N GLU A 724 2.16 -3.68 -16.26
CA GLU A 724 3.48 -3.95 -16.84
C GLU A 724 3.35 -4.56 -18.25
N PRO A 725 3.85 -3.91 -19.31
CA PRO A 725 3.77 -4.46 -20.66
C PRO A 725 4.78 -5.61 -20.83
N THR A 726 4.34 -6.69 -21.47
CA THR A 726 5.18 -7.86 -21.72
C THR A 726 6.27 -7.58 -22.75
N ASN A 727 7.51 -8.00 -22.46
CA ASN A 727 8.65 -8.14 -23.39
C ASN A 727 9.50 -6.88 -23.72
N LEU A 728 9.54 -5.84 -22.87
CA LEU A 728 10.48 -4.71 -23.04
C LEU A 728 11.78 -4.89 -22.22
N PRO A 729 12.97 -5.01 -22.85
CA PRO A 729 14.25 -5.05 -22.13
C PRO A 729 14.57 -3.69 -21.48
N GLY A 730 15.32 -3.68 -20.37
CA GLY A 730 15.64 -2.47 -19.61
C GLY A 730 14.50 -1.88 -18.78
N GLN A 731 13.26 -2.39 -18.90
CA GLN A 731 12.13 -1.85 -18.16
C GLN A 731 12.23 -2.17 -16.65
N PRO A 732 12.04 -1.18 -15.76
CA PRO A 732 12.07 -1.41 -14.33
C PRO A 732 10.83 -2.16 -13.83
N PHE A 733 11.02 -2.90 -12.74
CA PHE A 733 9.97 -3.55 -11.95
C PHE A 733 9.97 -2.93 -10.55
N ALA A 734 8.80 -2.68 -9.95
CA ALA A 734 8.72 -2.22 -8.56
C ALA A 734 7.77 -3.09 -7.73
N GLN A 735 8.34 -3.76 -6.73
CA GLN A 735 7.58 -4.40 -5.66
C GLN A 735 7.11 -3.31 -4.68
N LEU A 736 5.88 -3.44 -4.20
CA LEU A 736 5.26 -2.55 -3.21
C LEU A 736 4.79 -3.35 -2.02
N ASP A 737 5.31 -3.00 -0.85
CA ASP A 737 4.89 -3.50 0.46
C ASP A 737 4.05 -2.42 1.16
N HIS A 738 3.60 -2.61 2.42
CA HIS A 738 2.61 -1.71 3.04
C HIS A 738 3.02 -0.22 3.14
N ALA A 739 4.32 0.08 3.21
CA ALA A 739 4.87 1.43 3.23
C ALA A 739 6.20 1.57 2.44
N GLY A 740 6.61 0.53 1.72
CA GLY A 740 7.95 0.39 1.14
C GLY A 740 7.91 0.12 -0.36
N VAL A 741 8.72 0.85 -1.11
CA VAL A 741 8.95 0.66 -2.54
C VAL A 741 10.29 -0.06 -2.73
N PHE A 742 10.30 -1.12 -3.51
CA PHE A 742 11.50 -1.86 -3.91
C PHE A 742 11.60 -1.85 -5.44
N LEU A 743 12.27 -0.83 -5.96
CA LEU A 743 12.42 -0.55 -7.38
C LEU A 743 13.69 -1.22 -7.93
N VAL A 744 13.49 -2.20 -8.80
CA VAL A 744 14.51 -2.96 -9.52
C VAL A 744 14.68 -2.35 -10.91
N THR A 745 15.84 -1.74 -11.20
CA THR A 745 16.09 -1.03 -12.47
C THR A 745 17.48 -1.27 -13.03
N GLU A 746 17.59 -1.33 -14.37
CA GLU A 746 18.85 -1.39 -15.12
C GLU A 746 19.35 0.01 -15.52
N THR A 747 18.50 1.05 -15.39
CA THR A 747 18.82 2.44 -15.73
C THR A 747 18.85 3.31 -14.48
N PRO A 748 20.02 3.72 -13.96
CA PRO A 748 20.10 4.57 -12.78
C PRO A 748 19.74 6.02 -13.16
N CYS A 749 18.74 6.62 -12.51
CA CYS A 749 18.34 8.01 -12.71
C CYS A 749 17.53 8.53 -11.51
N ALA A 750 16.81 9.65 -11.68
CA ALA A 750 15.89 10.16 -10.66
C ALA A 750 14.48 9.54 -10.81
N TYR A 751 13.90 9.13 -9.68
CA TYR A 751 12.66 8.37 -9.57
C TYR A 751 11.71 8.97 -8.52
N ALA A 752 10.41 8.83 -8.80
CA ALA A 752 9.32 9.18 -7.89
C ALA A 752 8.12 8.25 -8.12
N VAL A 753 7.43 7.86 -7.05
CA VAL A 753 6.15 7.14 -7.14
C VAL A 753 5.02 8.15 -7.02
N ALA A 754 4.11 8.15 -7.99
CA ALA A 754 2.87 8.89 -7.97
C ALA A 754 1.67 7.93 -7.99
N GLY A 755 0.50 8.43 -7.62
CA GLY A 755 -0.74 7.64 -7.68
C GLY A 755 -1.96 8.51 -7.92
N GLU A 756 -3.00 7.89 -8.45
CA GLU A 756 -4.29 8.49 -8.73
C GLU A 756 -5.42 7.65 -8.16
N ASN A 757 -6.55 8.31 -7.89
CA ASN A 757 -7.75 7.70 -7.34
C ASN A 757 -8.31 6.68 -8.35
N SER A 758 -8.40 5.39 -7.98
CA SER A 758 -8.72 4.36 -8.96
C SER A 758 -10.13 4.52 -9.51
N MET A 759 -10.26 4.47 -10.85
CA MET A 759 -11.54 4.44 -11.57
C MET A 759 -12.47 3.29 -11.12
N VAL A 760 -11.90 2.25 -10.50
CA VAL A 760 -12.61 1.06 -10.00
C VAL A 760 -13.25 1.29 -8.62
N ALA A 761 -12.78 2.26 -7.84
CA ALA A 761 -13.26 2.55 -6.48
C ALA A 761 -13.02 4.03 -6.08
N PRO A 762 -13.62 4.99 -6.79
CA PRO A 762 -13.33 6.41 -6.60
C PRO A 762 -13.69 6.90 -5.19
N GLY A 763 -12.77 7.63 -4.57
CA GLY A 763 -12.90 8.20 -3.23
C GLY A 763 -12.33 7.33 -2.10
N LEU A 764 -11.94 6.08 -2.39
CA LEU A 764 -11.33 5.18 -1.40
C LEU A 764 -9.79 5.28 -1.34
N ALA A 765 -9.15 6.09 -2.19
CA ALA A 765 -7.74 6.40 -2.09
C ALA A 765 -7.46 7.21 -0.81
N VAL A 766 -6.59 6.67 0.07
CA VAL A 766 -6.18 7.33 1.32
C VAL A 766 -4.67 7.48 1.33
N LYS A 767 -4.22 8.70 1.58
CA LYS A 767 -2.81 9.11 1.67
C LYS A 767 -2.48 9.38 3.14
N ARG A 768 -1.45 8.73 3.68
CA ARG A 768 -0.91 9.05 5.00
C ARG A 768 -0.17 10.38 4.94
N LEU A 769 -0.59 11.32 5.77
CA LEU A 769 0.13 12.56 6.03
C LEU A 769 0.82 12.44 7.38
N CYS A 770 2.03 13.00 7.50
CA CYS A 770 2.63 13.28 8.79
C CYS A 770 2.33 14.73 9.15
N VAL A 771 1.85 14.93 10.38
CA VAL A 771 1.64 16.24 11.01
C VAL A 771 2.75 16.39 12.04
N ALA A 772 3.70 17.29 11.79
CA ALA A 772 4.88 17.49 12.63
C ALA A 772 4.89 18.90 13.22
N VAL A 773 5.04 18.99 14.55
CA VAL A 773 4.91 20.24 15.30
C VAL A 773 6.27 20.72 15.80
N PHE A 774 6.56 21.98 15.53
CA PHE A 774 7.78 22.70 15.88
C PHE A 774 7.42 23.96 16.66
N VAL A 775 8.32 24.45 17.50
CA VAL A 775 8.22 25.78 18.12
C VAL A 775 9.41 26.64 17.70
N SER A 776 9.15 27.92 17.46
CA SER A 776 10.14 28.91 17.03
C SER A 776 11.28 29.09 18.06
N ARG A 777 12.39 29.69 17.61
CA ARG A 777 13.55 29.99 18.47
C ARG A 777 13.19 30.89 19.66
N GLU A 778 12.37 31.91 19.40
CA GLU A 778 11.84 32.88 20.38
C GLU A 778 10.65 32.32 21.18
N ARG A 779 10.14 31.16 20.76
CA ARG A 779 9.02 30.44 21.36
C ARG A 779 7.71 31.22 21.32
N ASP A 780 7.58 32.16 20.38
CA ASP A 780 6.42 33.03 20.12
C ASP A 780 5.38 32.38 19.18
N ARG A 781 5.77 31.33 18.45
CA ARG A 781 4.96 30.65 17.44
C ARG A 781 5.09 29.13 17.52
N VAL A 782 3.97 28.45 17.28
CA VAL A 782 3.94 27.04 16.90
C VAL A 782 3.92 26.95 15.38
N ARG A 783 4.82 26.17 14.78
CA ARG A 783 4.78 25.82 13.36
C ARG A 783 4.35 24.37 13.19
N CYS A 784 3.23 24.14 12.53
CA CYS A 784 2.79 22.81 12.12
C CYS A 784 3.16 22.59 10.65
N HIS A 785 3.89 21.52 10.35
CA HIS A 785 4.13 21.07 8.99
C HIS A 785 3.26 19.87 8.67
N ILE A 786 2.45 19.99 7.61
CA ILE A 786 1.74 18.88 6.98
C ILE A 786 2.63 18.39 5.83
N LEU A 787 3.00 17.11 5.83
CA LEU A 787 3.92 16.50 4.87
C LEU A 787 3.54 15.04 4.52
N GLU A 788 4.18 14.45 3.50
CA GLU A 788 4.01 13.03 3.20
C GLU A 788 4.55 12.15 4.32
N ASP A 789 3.79 11.15 4.76
CA ASP A 789 4.21 10.23 5.84
C ASP A 789 5.30 9.24 5.39
N THR A 790 6.53 9.77 5.32
CA THR A 790 7.79 9.09 5.06
C THR A 790 8.89 9.74 5.91
N LYS A 791 9.85 8.95 6.40
CA LYS A 791 10.98 9.47 7.20
C LYS A 791 11.84 10.45 6.42
N ALA A 792 11.96 10.23 5.11
CA ALA A 792 12.65 11.12 4.19
C ALA A 792 12.09 12.56 4.27
N THR A 793 10.80 12.76 3.98
CA THR A 793 10.21 14.10 3.99
C THR A 793 10.23 14.71 5.40
N LEU A 794 9.96 13.92 6.46
CA LEU A 794 10.02 14.42 7.85
C LEU A 794 11.41 14.94 8.25
N LYS A 795 12.46 14.18 7.96
CA LYS A 795 13.85 14.52 8.30
C LYS A 795 14.36 15.72 7.50
N LEU A 796 14.00 15.83 6.21
CA LEU A 796 14.28 17.00 5.36
C LEU A 796 13.63 18.29 5.93
N VAL A 797 12.36 18.19 6.33
CA VAL A 797 11.62 19.31 6.96
C VAL A 797 12.22 19.68 8.32
N ALA A 798 12.54 18.69 9.16
CA ALA A 798 13.12 18.92 10.47
C ALA A 798 14.50 19.61 10.41
N GLU A 799 15.34 19.30 9.42
CA GLU A 799 16.62 19.99 9.22
C GLU A 799 16.46 21.40 8.63
N ARG A 800 15.45 21.62 7.78
CA ARG A 800 15.07 22.97 7.33
C ARG A 800 14.60 23.83 8.51
N GLU A 801 13.71 23.30 9.34
CA GLU A 801 13.24 23.95 10.57
C GLU A 801 14.37 24.21 11.57
N HIS A 802 15.28 23.26 11.76
CA HIS A 802 16.40 23.41 12.69
C HIS A 802 17.37 24.54 12.27
N ARG A 803 17.62 24.70 10.96
CA ARG A 803 18.40 25.84 10.44
C ARG A 803 17.69 27.19 10.67
N LEU A 804 16.36 27.21 10.67
CA LEU A 804 15.54 28.36 11.07
C LEU A 804 15.39 28.52 12.60
N GLY A 805 16.21 27.81 13.39
CA GLY A 805 16.17 27.82 14.86
C GLY A 805 14.94 27.15 15.48
N GLY A 806 14.09 26.50 14.67
CA GLY A 806 12.94 25.74 15.13
C GLY A 806 13.35 24.49 15.91
N THR A 807 12.54 24.12 16.90
CA THR A 807 12.75 22.90 17.69
C THR A 807 11.56 21.96 17.52
N HIS A 808 11.83 20.75 17.01
CA HIS A 808 10.82 19.70 16.93
C HIS A 808 10.27 19.35 18.32
N ILE A 809 8.96 19.15 18.39
CA ILE A 809 8.23 18.72 19.57
C ILE A 809 7.81 17.27 19.39
N ASP A 810 6.83 17.04 18.52
CA ASP A 810 6.15 15.75 18.33
C ASP A 810 5.57 15.67 16.91
N HIS A 811 5.24 14.47 16.45
CA HIS A 811 4.58 14.24 15.17
C HIS A 811 3.69 12.99 15.18
N SER A 812 2.68 12.95 14.32
CA SER A 812 1.83 11.77 14.15
C SER A 812 1.22 11.67 12.74
N THR A 813 0.84 10.45 12.36
CA THR A 813 0.18 10.13 11.10
C THR A 813 -1.31 10.52 11.12
N LEU A 814 -1.82 11.02 9.99
CA LEU A 814 -3.22 11.27 9.70
C LEU A 814 -3.59 10.66 8.34
N GLY A 815 -4.74 10.01 8.22
CA GLY A 815 -5.27 9.53 6.94
C GLY A 815 -6.05 10.62 6.20
N PHE A 816 -5.60 11.00 5.01
CA PHE A 816 -6.25 12.01 4.16
C PHE A 816 -6.84 11.37 2.90
N ARG A 817 -8.15 11.52 2.70
CA ARG A 817 -8.93 10.81 1.68
C ARG A 817 -9.09 11.63 0.40
N ALA A 818 -9.28 10.94 -0.73
CA ALA A 818 -9.60 11.52 -2.03
C ALA A 818 -11.05 12.05 -2.16
N SER A 819 -11.54 12.80 -1.16
CA SER A 819 -12.91 13.30 -1.06
C SER A 819 -13.15 14.68 -1.67
N GLY A 820 -12.09 15.39 -2.07
CA GLY A 820 -12.18 16.81 -2.45
C GLY A 820 -12.28 17.79 -1.27
N THR A 821 -12.44 17.32 -0.03
CA THR A 821 -12.67 18.19 1.14
C THR A 821 -11.37 18.62 1.84
N SER A 822 -11.36 19.88 2.30
CA SER A 822 -10.24 20.52 3.00
C SER A 822 -9.87 19.85 4.32
N LEU A 823 -8.62 20.02 4.74
CA LEU A 823 -8.17 19.72 6.10
C LEU A 823 -8.37 20.94 6.99
N ARG A 824 -9.06 20.78 8.12
CA ARG A 824 -9.07 21.76 9.20
C ARG A 824 -7.94 21.46 10.18
N VAL A 825 -7.30 22.51 10.66
CA VAL A 825 -6.34 22.46 11.76
C VAL A 825 -6.76 23.49 12.81
N ASP A 826 -6.93 23.03 14.05
CA ASP A 826 -7.22 23.87 15.21
C ASP A 826 -6.06 23.73 16.23
N LEU A 827 -5.54 24.86 16.73
CA LEU A 827 -4.66 24.92 17.90
C LEU A 827 -5.42 25.58 19.05
N GLU A 828 -5.57 24.86 20.17
CA GLU A 828 -6.25 25.30 21.38
C GLU A 828 -5.24 25.34 22.54
N ASP A 829 -5.05 26.50 23.17
CA ASP A 829 -4.30 26.61 24.42
C ASP A 829 -5.20 26.23 25.59
N ARG A 830 -4.80 25.20 26.35
CA ARG A 830 -5.56 24.63 27.46
C ARG A 830 -5.45 25.46 28.74
N GLU A 831 -4.56 26.46 28.80
CA GLU A 831 -4.38 27.32 29.97
C GLU A 831 -5.00 28.71 29.78
N SER A 832 -4.89 29.33 28.60
CA SER A 832 -5.59 30.60 28.28
C SER A 832 -6.99 30.44 27.67
N GLY A 833 -7.29 29.30 27.04
CA GLY A 833 -8.51 29.10 26.24
C GLY A 833 -8.47 29.75 24.85
N PHE A 834 -7.33 30.30 24.44
CA PHE A 834 -7.13 30.81 23.07
C PHE A 834 -7.24 29.66 22.05
N ALA A 835 -7.99 29.87 20.97
CA ALA A 835 -8.15 28.88 19.91
C ALA A 835 -8.03 29.53 18.52
N GLU A 836 -7.06 29.06 17.72
CA GLU A 836 -6.80 29.52 16.36
C GLU A 836 -7.07 28.39 15.35
N ARG A 837 -7.86 28.69 14.31
CA ARG A 837 -8.26 27.75 13.26
C ARG A 837 -7.69 28.17 11.90
N GLN A 838 -7.09 27.22 11.19
CA GLN A 838 -6.65 27.38 9.80
C GLN A 838 -7.18 26.20 8.96
N GLU A 839 -7.85 26.45 7.82
CA GLU A 839 -8.23 25.39 6.87
C GLU A 839 -7.30 25.38 5.65
N VAL A 840 -6.94 24.18 5.19
CA VAL A 840 -5.99 23.95 4.09
C VAL A 840 -6.73 23.27 2.92
N PRO A 841 -6.84 23.94 1.75
CA PRO A 841 -7.59 23.43 0.60
C PRO A 841 -7.10 22.06 0.10
N TYR A 842 -8.04 21.16 -0.21
CA TYR A 842 -7.76 19.80 -0.67
C TYR A 842 -6.67 19.71 -1.75
N ARG A 843 -6.77 20.52 -2.82
CA ARG A 843 -5.83 20.48 -3.96
C ARG A 843 -4.37 20.80 -3.54
N ARG A 844 -4.18 21.64 -2.51
CA ARG A 844 -2.86 22.02 -1.98
C ARG A 844 -2.16 20.85 -1.27
N ILE A 845 -2.94 20.02 -0.56
CA ILE A 845 -2.46 18.80 0.10
C ILE A 845 -2.31 17.65 -0.90
N TRP A 846 -3.34 17.42 -1.72
CA TRP A 846 -3.39 16.26 -2.61
C TRP A 846 -2.30 16.33 -3.68
N SER A 847 -2.07 17.48 -4.32
CA SER A 847 -1.04 17.57 -5.38
C SER A 847 0.40 17.29 -4.90
N SER A 848 0.73 17.52 -3.62
CA SER A 848 2.08 17.36 -3.06
C SER A 848 3.18 18.12 -3.82
N SER A 849 2.84 19.23 -4.45
CA SER A 849 3.76 20.08 -5.23
C SER A 849 4.88 20.73 -4.38
N ARG A 850 4.78 20.66 -3.04
CA ARG A 850 5.76 21.18 -2.08
C ARG A 850 6.08 20.14 -1.01
N SER A 851 7.30 20.16 -0.49
CA SER A 851 7.81 19.22 0.53
C SER A 851 7.12 19.32 1.89
N SER A 852 6.53 20.46 2.23
CA SER A 852 5.57 20.58 3.34
C SER A 852 4.68 21.80 3.19
N ILE A 853 3.48 21.75 3.75
CA ILE A 853 2.65 22.93 4.01
C ILE A 853 2.89 23.34 5.45
N CYS A 854 3.52 24.49 5.66
CA CYS A 854 3.68 25.09 6.98
C CYS A 854 2.46 25.95 7.32
N LEU A 855 1.93 25.74 8.53
CA LEU A 855 0.96 26.59 9.21
C LEU A 855 1.67 27.21 10.42
N SER A 856 1.47 28.51 10.67
CA SER A 856 2.08 29.23 11.80
C SER A 856 0.97 29.78 12.67
N PHE A 857 0.98 29.40 13.95
CA PHE A 857 0.03 29.86 14.97
C PHE A 857 0.78 30.74 15.98
N ARG A 858 0.13 31.79 16.49
CA ARG A 858 0.78 32.70 17.46
C ARG A 858 0.53 32.22 18.89
N ILE A 859 1.52 32.37 19.76
CA ILE A 859 1.43 32.04 21.18
C ILE A 859 1.37 33.36 21.97
N GLU A 860 0.20 33.67 22.51
CA GLU A 860 0.10 34.73 23.54
C GLU A 860 0.63 34.18 24.86
N LYS A 861 1.54 34.92 25.51
CA LYS A 861 2.13 34.53 26.80
C LYS A 861 1.83 35.55 27.87
N ILE A 862 1.35 35.06 29.00
CA ILE A 862 1.33 35.84 30.24
C ILE A 862 2.77 35.99 30.75
N VAL A 863 3.14 37.19 31.18
CA VAL A 863 4.51 37.50 31.60
C VAL A 863 4.88 36.68 32.84
N GLY A 864 5.88 35.81 32.69
CA GLY A 864 6.38 34.94 33.74
C GLY A 864 6.08 33.45 33.54
N ASP A 865 5.32 33.07 32.51
CA ASP A 865 5.01 31.66 32.27
C ASP A 865 6.23 30.84 31.79
N ILE A 866 6.27 29.60 32.26
CA ILE A 866 7.34 28.60 32.10
C ILE A 866 6.79 27.32 31.45
N ARG A 867 5.47 27.13 31.39
CA ARG A 867 4.82 26.03 30.67
C ARG A 867 4.22 26.55 29.37
N LEU A 868 3.93 25.64 28.44
CA LEU A 868 2.97 25.82 27.36
C LEU A 868 2.20 24.50 27.22
N SER A 869 0.87 24.56 27.15
CA SER A 869 0.01 23.37 27.16
C SER A 869 -1.06 23.47 26.07
N PHE A 870 -0.74 22.97 24.87
CA PHE A 870 -1.64 23.04 23.72
C PHE A 870 -2.34 21.71 23.43
N GLU A 871 -3.55 21.79 22.92
CA GLU A 871 -4.27 20.72 22.25
C GLU A 871 -4.34 21.05 20.75
N PHE A 872 -3.76 20.20 19.91
CA PHE A 872 -3.70 20.38 18.47
C PHE A 872 -4.57 19.34 17.79
N ARG A 873 -5.51 19.78 16.95
CA ARG A 873 -6.50 18.94 16.26
C ARG A 873 -6.33 19.12 14.75
N ALA A 874 -6.32 18.02 14.00
CA ALA A 874 -6.32 18.07 12.53
C ALA A 874 -7.30 17.03 11.97
N CYS A 875 -8.35 17.48 11.29
CA CYS A 875 -9.39 16.61 10.74
C CYS A 875 -9.77 17.00 9.31
N GLN A 876 -10.10 16.01 8.47
CA GLN A 876 -10.62 16.30 7.14
C GLN A 876 -12.13 16.54 7.24
N ARG A 877 -12.62 17.63 6.63
CA ARG A 877 -14.04 18.00 6.69
C ARG A 877 -14.90 16.88 6.11
N GLY A 878 -15.85 16.38 6.92
CA GLY A 878 -16.67 15.20 6.61
C GLY A 878 -16.15 13.86 7.16
N PHE A 879 -14.97 13.83 7.78
CA PHE A 879 -14.36 12.64 8.39
C PHE A 879 -13.77 12.95 9.78
N GLU A 880 -14.50 13.71 10.59
CA GLU A 880 -14.01 14.24 11.87
C GLU A 880 -13.69 13.13 12.90
N ASP A 881 -14.41 11.99 12.84
CA ASP A 881 -14.12 10.76 13.62
C ASP A 881 -12.74 10.13 13.33
N GLN A 882 -12.08 10.53 12.25
CA GLN A 882 -10.74 10.07 11.87
C GLN A 882 -9.67 11.17 12.01
N GLY A 883 -10.00 12.26 12.72
CA GLY A 883 -9.07 13.34 13.02
C GLY A 883 -7.93 12.93 13.95
N LEU A 884 -6.78 13.58 13.77
CA LEU A 884 -5.65 13.53 14.68
C LEU A 884 -5.87 14.48 15.86
N LEU A 885 -5.49 14.02 17.05
CA LEU A 885 -5.45 14.79 18.29
C LEU A 885 -4.07 14.63 18.94
N LEU A 886 -3.32 15.72 19.08
CA LEU A 886 -2.05 15.79 19.79
C LEU A 886 -2.20 16.67 21.04
N ARG A 887 -1.60 16.25 22.16
CA ARG A 887 -1.54 17.02 23.41
C ARG A 887 -0.10 17.32 23.75
N ILE A 888 0.24 18.61 23.73
CA ILE A 888 1.60 19.11 23.78
C ILE A 888 1.81 19.87 25.10
N ASP A 889 2.51 19.22 26.03
CA ASP A 889 2.86 19.75 27.34
C ASP A 889 4.38 20.06 27.38
N LEU A 890 4.74 21.34 27.33
CA LEU A 890 6.13 21.81 27.18
C LEU A 890 6.61 22.59 28.41
N ASP A 891 7.73 22.16 28.99
CA ASP A 891 8.43 22.89 30.05
C ASP A 891 9.60 23.70 29.46
N LEU A 892 9.46 25.03 29.49
CA LEU A 892 10.40 25.97 28.90
C LEU A 892 11.67 26.18 29.75
N ALA A 893 11.64 25.86 31.05
CA ALA A 893 12.81 25.95 31.93
C ALA A 893 13.69 24.69 31.86
N LYS A 894 13.10 23.49 31.84
CA LYS A 894 13.85 22.22 31.79
C LYS A 894 14.77 22.13 30.58
N ARG A 895 14.36 22.65 29.41
CA ARG A 895 15.20 22.71 28.20
C ARG A 895 16.37 23.72 28.28
N GLY A 896 16.35 24.69 29.21
CA GLY A 896 17.43 25.66 29.38
C GLY A 896 18.77 25.05 29.82
N ASN A 897 18.74 24.01 30.65
CA ASN A 897 19.94 23.36 31.20
C ASN A 897 20.67 22.42 30.23
N ILE A 898 20.16 22.20 29.02
CA ILE A 898 20.82 21.33 28.02
C ILE A 898 22.07 22.02 27.44
N LEU A 899 22.18 23.35 27.52
CA LEU A 899 23.38 24.10 27.11
C LEU A 899 24.56 23.99 28.10
N ALA A 900 24.35 23.39 29.28
CA ALA A 900 25.31 23.38 30.39
C ALA A 900 25.88 21.99 30.77
N LYS A 901 25.63 20.94 29.99
CA LYS A 901 26.21 19.59 30.22
C LYS A 901 27.03 19.07 29.03
N LYS A 902 28.15 19.73 28.75
CA LYS A 902 29.27 19.13 28.02
C LYS A 902 29.91 18.01 28.86
N THR A 903 29.37 16.81 28.80
CA THR A 903 30.11 15.59 29.14
C THR A 903 30.96 15.18 27.94
N ASN A 904 32.25 14.87 28.14
CA ASN A 904 33.15 14.43 27.08
C ASN A 904 32.82 13.01 26.57
N GLY A 905 31.74 12.90 25.78
CA GLY A 905 31.44 11.79 24.88
C GLY A 905 31.49 12.32 23.44
N LYS A 906 32.40 11.79 22.62
CA LYS A 906 32.76 12.42 21.34
C LYS A 906 31.70 12.18 20.25
N VAL A 907 30.74 13.10 20.14
CA VAL A 907 29.82 13.21 18.99
C VAL A 907 30.33 14.34 18.08
N GLU A 908 31.00 14.00 16.98
CA GLU A 908 31.46 14.96 15.96
C GLU A 908 30.29 15.36 15.04
N SER A 909 29.48 16.34 15.47
CA SER A 909 28.53 17.02 14.59
C SER A 909 29.27 18.01 13.67
N SER A 910 29.91 17.50 12.62
CA SER A 910 30.70 18.30 11.66
C SER A 910 29.96 18.54 10.33
N ILE A 911 29.18 19.62 10.26
CA ILE A 911 28.69 20.14 8.97
C ILE A 911 29.87 20.83 8.27
N ILE A 912 30.48 20.17 7.27
CA ILE A 912 31.54 20.77 6.43
C ILE A 912 31.33 20.40 4.96
N LEU A 913 30.98 21.40 4.14
CA LEU A 913 31.25 21.37 2.71
C LEU A 913 32.67 21.90 2.45
N ARG A 914 33.62 21.01 2.13
CA ARG A 914 34.90 21.36 1.52
C ARG A 914 35.31 20.29 0.50
N GLY A 915 35.24 20.65 -0.78
CA GLY A 915 35.84 19.84 -1.85
C GLY A 915 37.33 20.13 -2.00
N LYS A 916 38.18 19.14 -1.68
CA LYS A 916 39.42 18.78 -2.42
C LYS A 916 40.16 17.64 -1.70
N ASN A 917 40.38 16.55 -2.43
CA ASN A 917 41.30 15.43 -2.15
C ASN A 917 41.14 14.65 -0.82
N SER A 918 40.43 13.52 -0.93
CA SER A 918 40.54 12.28 -0.15
C SER A 918 40.10 12.19 1.33
N THR A 919 39.37 11.10 1.56
CA THR A 919 39.35 10.26 2.78
C THR A 919 39.06 10.93 4.12
N ARG A 920 37.77 11.09 4.42
CA ARG A 920 37.18 10.38 5.57
C ARG A 920 35.70 10.03 5.31
N SER A 921 35.44 8.76 5.02
CA SER A 921 34.09 8.24 4.83
C SER A 921 33.36 8.09 6.17
N THR A 922 32.11 8.56 6.24
CA THR A 922 31.12 7.90 7.10
C THR A 922 30.88 6.48 6.55
N GLU A 923 30.66 5.50 7.43
CA GLU A 923 30.43 4.09 7.07
C GLU A 923 29.05 3.90 6.40
N SER A 924 28.97 4.34 5.14
CA SER A 924 27.78 4.36 4.28
C SER A 924 27.82 3.31 3.17
N VAL A 925 28.92 2.55 3.09
CA VAL A 925 29.12 1.36 2.25
C VAL A 925 29.39 0.18 3.18
N VAL A 926 28.51 -0.82 3.16
CA VAL A 926 28.61 -1.98 4.06
C VAL A 926 29.70 -2.93 3.56
N SER A 927 30.66 -3.30 4.43
CA SER A 927 31.84 -4.13 4.09
C SER A 927 31.54 -5.60 3.80
N ARG A 928 30.31 -6.06 4.10
CA ARG A 928 29.71 -7.30 3.61
C ARG A 928 28.27 -6.99 3.20
N PRO A 929 28.04 -6.49 1.98
CA PRO A 929 26.72 -5.99 1.56
C PRO A 929 25.71 -7.11 1.33
N PHE A 930 26.19 -8.33 1.01
CA PHE A 930 25.37 -9.51 0.72
C PHE A 930 25.67 -10.65 1.69
N ARG A 931 24.62 -11.40 2.03
CA ARG A 931 24.60 -12.61 2.86
C ARG A 931 24.86 -13.85 2.02
N PHE A 932 24.35 -13.86 0.78
CA PHE A 932 24.64 -14.93 -0.17
C PHE A 932 26.03 -14.75 -0.78
N SER A 933 26.91 -15.73 -0.62
CA SER A 933 28.12 -15.81 -1.45
C SER A 933 27.76 -16.19 -2.90
N LYS A 934 28.55 -15.74 -3.88
CA LYS A 934 28.48 -16.17 -5.29
C LYS A 934 28.26 -17.68 -5.47
N THR A 935 28.93 -18.47 -4.64
CA THR A 935 28.82 -19.94 -4.62
C THR A 935 27.47 -20.44 -4.12
N LEU A 936 27.00 -19.97 -2.97
CA LEU A 936 25.69 -20.33 -2.39
C LEU A 936 24.56 -19.91 -3.33
N ARG A 937 24.61 -18.67 -3.84
CA ARG A 937 23.65 -18.12 -4.81
C ARG A 937 23.55 -18.99 -6.07
N LYS A 938 24.69 -19.34 -6.68
CA LYS A 938 24.74 -20.23 -7.85
C LYS A 938 24.12 -21.62 -7.56
N GLN A 939 24.39 -22.20 -6.40
CA GLN A 939 23.81 -23.49 -6.01
C GLN A 939 22.29 -23.43 -5.85
N LEU A 940 21.76 -22.35 -5.26
CA LEU A 940 20.31 -22.13 -5.14
C LEU A 940 19.64 -21.93 -6.51
N CYS A 941 20.23 -21.13 -7.40
CA CYS A 941 19.79 -20.98 -8.79
C CYS A 941 19.76 -22.33 -9.53
N GLN A 942 20.82 -23.13 -9.43
CA GLN A 942 20.90 -24.47 -10.03
C GLN A 942 19.81 -25.43 -9.52
N CYS A 943 19.29 -25.23 -8.31
CA CYS A 943 18.14 -25.98 -7.80
C CYS A 943 16.81 -25.42 -8.35
N LEU A 944 16.61 -24.10 -8.29
CA LEU A 944 15.29 -23.49 -8.37
C LEU A 944 14.92 -22.89 -9.75
N ASP A 945 15.89 -22.59 -10.62
CA ASP A 945 15.63 -22.14 -11.99
C ASP A 945 15.02 -23.22 -12.91
N PRO A 946 15.44 -24.51 -12.86
CA PRO A 946 14.85 -25.56 -13.69
C PRO A 946 13.34 -25.71 -13.43
N PRO A 947 12.49 -25.71 -14.48
CA PRO A 947 11.04 -25.76 -14.31
C PRO A 947 10.60 -27.11 -13.72
N SER A 948 9.86 -27.07 -12.61
CA SER A 948 9.36 -28.26 -11.94
C SER A 948 7.99 -28.66 -12.48
N ALA A 949 7.81 -29.94 -12.79
CA ALA A 949 6.51 -30.52 -13.12
C ALA A 949 5.50 -30.43 -11.95
N ARG A 950 5.96 -30.16 -10.71
CA ARG A 950 5.12 -29.90 -9.53
C ARG A 950 4.94 -28.40 -9.24
N GLY A 951 5.52 -27.52 -10.05
CA GLY A 951 5.51 -26.07 -9.85
C GLY A 951 6.36 -25.55 -8.68
N ASN A 952 7.04 -26.40 -7.92
CA ASN A 952 7.89 -26.02 -6.78
C ASN A 952 9.31 -25.57 -7.22
N ASP A 953 9.33 -24.69 -8.20
CA ASP A 953 10.49 -23.97 -8.71
C ASP A 953 10.46 -22.50 -8.24
N TRP A 954 11.25 -21.64 -8.86
CA TRP A 954 11.32 -20.20 -8.61
C TRP A 954 9.96 -19.48 -8.58
N ARG A 955 8.92 -19.99 -9.27
CA ARG A 955 7.57 -19.38 -9.26
C ARG A 955 6.89 -19.55 -7.91
N MET A 956 7.01 -20.73 -7.30
CA MET A 956 6.49 -20.97 -5.95
C MET A 956 7.35 -20.26 -4.89
N LEU A 957 8.65 -20.04 -5.15
CA LEU A 957 9.46 -19.16 -4.32
C LEU A 957 8.94 -17.72 -4.38
N ALA A 958 8.68 -17.18 -5.57
CA ALA A 958 8.15 -15.83 -5.76
C ALA A 958 6.83 -15.63 -5.00
N GLN A 959 5.89 -16.57 -5.12
CA GLN A 959 4.62 -16.56 -4.39
C GLN A 959 4.84 -16.60 -2.87
N ARG A 960 5.71 -17.49 -2.39
CA ARG A 960 5.99 -17.64 -0.95
C ARG A 960 6.71 -16.46 -0.34
N LEU A 961 7.47 -15.71 -1.14
CA LEU A 961 8.14 -14.46 -0.73
C LEU A 961 7.32 -13.21 -1.04
N GLN A 962 6.07 -13.34 -1.53
CA GLN A 962 5.19 -12.22 -1.89
C GLN A 962 5.81 -11.23 -2.89
N VAL A 963 6.46 -11.75 -3.94
CA VAL A 963 7.00 -10.99 -5.09
C VAL A 963 6.39 -11.43 -6.43
N ASP A 964 5.31 -12.20 -6.37
CA ASP A 964 4.59 -12.77 -7.51
C ASP A 964 3.63 -11.81 -8.23
N ARG A 965 3.58 -10.53 -7.84
CA ARG A 965 2.77 -9.48 -8.49
C ARG A 965 2.91 -9.49 -10.03
N TYR A 966 4.13 -9.69 -10.52
CA TYR A 966 4.43 -9.79 -11.95
C TYR A 966 5.51 -10.85 -12.19
N VAL A 967 5.10 -12.12 -12.10
CA VAL A 967 5.96 -13.31 -12.32
C VAL A 967 6.71 -13.26 -13.66
N ASP A 968 6.09 -12.68 -14.69
CA ASP A 968 6.64 -12.63 -16.05
C ASP A 968 7.91 -11.79 -16.15
N TYR A 969 8.11 -10.77 -15.30
CA TYR A 969 9.40 -10.05 -15.23
C TYR A 969 10.55 -11.01 -14.95
N PHE A 970 10.40 -11.87 -13.94
CA PHE A 970 11.42 -12.87 -13.59
C PHE A 970 11.57 -13.93 -14.69
N ALA A 971 10.49 -14.30 -15.37
CA ALA A 971 10.52 -15.23 -16.50
C ALA A 971 11.40 -14.74 -17.68
N THR A 972 11.53 -13.42 -17.88
CA THR A 972 12.43 -12.86 -18.92
C THR A 972 13.91 -12.88 -18.56
N LYS A 973 14.28 -13.15 -17.30
CA LYS A 973 15.68 -13.08 -16.83
C LYS A 973 16.39 -14.43 -16.95
N ALA A 974 17.69 -14.40 -17.25
CA ALA A 974 18.51 -15.61 -17.45
C ALA A 974 18.63 -16.51 -16.21
N SER A 975 18.42 -15.96 -15.01
CA SER A 975 18.15 -16.71 -13.77
C SER A 975 17.02 -16.00 -13.03
N PRO A 976 15.78 -16.53 -13.07
CA PRO A 976 14.66 -15.99 -12.29
C PRO A 976 14.95 -16.03 -10.78
N THR A 977 15.53 -17.12 -10.28
CA THR A 977 15.87 -17.29 -8.86
C THR A 977 16.87 -16.24 -8.39
N GLU A 978 17.87 -15.90 -9.20
CA GLU A 978 18.88 -14.91 -8.80
C GLU A 978 18.25 -13.54 -8.50
N HIS A 979 17.36 -13.08 -9.40
CA HIS A 979 16.68 -11.80 -9.26
C HIS A 979 15.67 -11.79 -8.10
N ILE A 980 15.01 -12.92 -7.84
CA ILE A 980 14.15 -13.11 -6.65
C ILE A 980 14.99 -13.04 -5.37
N LEU A 981 16.17 -13.67 -5.33
CA LEU A 981 17.07 -13.62 -4.18
C LEU A 981 17.68 -12.23 -3.96
N ASP A 982 18.01 -11.48 -5.00
CA ASP A 982 18.44 -10.07 -4.88
C ASP A 982 17.34 -9.18 -4.29
N LEU A 983 16.11 -9.29 -4.81
CA LEU A 983 14.96 -8.55 -4.29
C LEU A 983 14.62 -8.95 -2.85
N TRP A 984 14.71 -10.23 -2.53
CA TRP A 984 14.50 -10.75 -1.18
C TRP A 984 15.57 -10.23 -0.20
N GLU A 985 16.84 -10.22 -0.60
CA GLU A 985 17.98 -9.73 0.20
C GLU A 985 17.96 -8.20 0.37
N ALA A 986 17.38 -7.46 -0.57
CA ALA A 986 17.07 -6.04 -0.42
C ALA A 986 15.91 -5.79 0.56
N ARG A 987 14.87 -6.65 0.56
CA ARG A 987 13.69 -6.55 1.44
C ARG A 987 13.95 -6.97 2.89
N HIS A 988 14.62 -8.10 3.10
CA HIS A 988 14.74 -8.77 4.40
C HIS A 988 16.17 -8.61 4.97
N ARG A 989 16.34 -7.65 5.89
CA ARG A 989 17.65 -7.25 6.43
C ARG A 989 17.85 -7.56 7.91
N GLU A 990 16.85 -8.10 8.57
CA GLU A 990 16.89 -8.65 9.92
C GLU A 990 17.75 -9.92 10.03
N ALA A 991 18.16 -10.29 11.24
CA ALA A 991 19.04 -11.44 11.45
C ALA A 991 18.35 -12.80 11.15
N THR A 992 17.04 -12.89 11.34
CA THR A 992 16.26 -14.15 11.22
C THR A 992 15.98 -14.57 9.77
N ALA A 993 15.98 -13.61 8.83
CA ALA A 993 15.56 -13.79 7.44
C ALA A 993 16.02 -15.10 6.77
N LEU A 994 17.28 -15.52 6.96
CA LEU A 994 17.81 -16.75 6.35
C LEU A 994 17.15 -18.03 6.90
N ALA A 995 16.73 -18.05 8.17
CA ALA A 995 15.96 -19.15 8.75
C ALA A 995 14.51 -19.14 8.23
N ASP A 996 13.94 -17.96 8.00
CA ASP A 996 12.62 -17.81 7.40
C ASP A 996 12.62 -18.29 5.94
N LEU A 997 13.63 -17.92 5.15
CA LEU A 997 13.83 -18.46 3.79
C LEU A 997 14.02 -19.98 3.80
N LEU A 998 14.81 -20.52 4.74
CA LEU A 998 14.97 -21.96 4.89
C LEU A 998 13.63 -22.67 5.16
N ASN A 999 12.77 -22.08 6.01
CA ASN A 999 11.43 -22.60 6.26
C ASN A 999 10.55 -22.55 5.00
N HIS A 1000 10.63 -21.49 4.19
CA HIS A 1000 9.92 -21.44 2.89
C HIS A 1000 10.39 -22.54 1.93
N LEU A 1001 11.70 -22.77 1.79
CA LEU A 1001 12.25 -23.84 0.94
C LEU A 1001 11.83 -25.24 1.40
N ARG A 1002 11.84 -25.49 2.72
CA ARG A 1002 11.29 -26.72 3.33
C ARG A 1002 9.78 -26.87 3.01
N LEU A 1003 9.00 -25.78 3.12
CA LEU A 1003 7.56 -25.74 2.79
C LEU A 1003 7.24 -25.77 1.27
N MET A 1004 8.25 -25.69 0.41
CA MET A 1004 8.16 -26.00 -1.04
C MET A 1004 8.53 -27.46 -1.33
N GLY A 1005 8.96 -28.25 -0.33
CA GLY A 1005 9.50 -29.60 -0.53
C GLY A 1005 10.85 -29.63 -1.25
N ARG A 1006 11.60 -28.51 -1.26
CA ARG A 1006 12.92 -28.39 -1.90
C ARG A 1006 14.04 -28.66 -0.89
N VAL A 1007 14.13 -29.93 -0.48
CA VAL A 1007 15.14 -30.43 0.47
C VAL A 1007 16.56 -30.21 -0.06
N ASP A 1008 16.75 -30.26 -1.37
CA ASP A 1008 17.98 -29.92 -2.07
C ASP A 1008 18.40 -28.46 -1.79
N ALA A 1009 17.55 -27.49 -2.12
CA ALA A 1009 17.81 -26.07 -1.88
C ALA A 1009 17.92 -25.74 -0.37
N ALA A 1010 17.13 -26.41 0.47
CA ALA A 1010 17.20 -26.28 1.93
C ALA A 1010 18.56 -26.77 2.48
N SER A 1011 19.04 -27.95 2.06
CA SER A 1011 20.32 -28.51 2.50
C SER A 1011 21.52 -27.64 2.09
N VAL A 1012 21.46 -27.03 0.91
CA VAL A 1012 22.45 -26.05 0.43
C VAL A 1012 22.52 -24.84 1.37
N LEU A 1013 21.38 -24.34 1.87
CA LEU A 1013 21.32 -23.23 2.80
C LEU A 1013 21.72 -23.64 4.24
N GLU A 1014 21.27 -24.81 4.71
CA GLU A 1014 21.66 -25.41 6.00
C GLU A 1014 23.18 -25.61 6.11
N SER A 1015 23.84 -26.04 5.02
CA SER A 1015 25.31 -26.21 4.97
C SER A 1015 26.11 -24.93 5.25
N ARG A 1016 25.47 -23.75 5.18
CA ARG A 1016 26.06 -22.43 5.45
C ARG A 1016 25.62 -21.82 6.77
N LEU A 1017 24.46 -22.21 7.29
CA LEU A 1017 23.95 -21.80 8.60
C LEU A 1017 24.53 -22.67 9.74
N GLY A 1018 24.87 -23.93 9.44
CA GLY A 1018 25.40 -24.90 10.40
C GLY A 1018 24.29 -25.62 11.20
N PRO A 1019 24.62 -26.72 11.90
CA PRO A 1019 23.65 -27.61 12.54
C PRO A 1019 23.08 -27.08 13.88
N TRP A 1020 23.00 -25.76 14.07
CA TRP A 1020 22.54 -25.11 15.30
C TRP A 1020 21.48 -24.02 15.01
N ILE A 1021 20.34 -24.45 14.47
CA ILE A 1021 19.06 -23.70 14.42
C ILE A 1021 17.94 -24.64 14.90
#